data_AF-A0A9D7REV7-F1
#
_entry.id   AF-A0A9D7REV7-F1
#
_cell.length_a   1.000
_cell.length_b   1.000
_cell.length_c   1.000
_cell.angle_alpha   90.00
_cell.angle_beta   90.00
_cell.angle_gamma   90.00
#
_symmetry.space_group_name_H-M   'P 1'
#
loop_
_entity.id
_entity.type
_entity.pdbx_description
1 polymer ?
#
loop_
_entity_poly.entity_id
_entity_poly.type
_entity_poly.pdbx_seq_one_letter_code
_entity_poly.pdbx_strand_id
1 'polypeptide(L)'
;MEPPGASADDEAFLDEFFERAVRSRELGRELDLSALLLDREHLREHVLRMLELAREVTTASSPAWRERPSIAIPGYELIEEVGRGSSGIVFRARQLLLGREVALKVLSPALVVSSDARQRFLREAQSLGRVRHPHVVAIYDVHVTPELCAYAMEWIGGGSLAQRLAASSAPLDPVEAARLGVALARALEALHGVGLVHRDVKPSNVLLRTAGVPALGDFGLVRDAEQSSLTGSGEFLGTPAYASPEQLRGENVAVGPWSDVYSLGVTLYVALSGKNPFGGAPTSSAMLRRIESGSAEPLAKANPRVPRDLAIVIEKAMDPDPAHRYATARELAEDLERLLRLEPVHARPAGFLRRFQRWMERSPQLALALLALLVSLSLGAAISLALAFDLAQQAVELRGAAEREALLRREAEEQGSRARREAARANAEAAQQRGLVGFFWNVLSQGNPAYSGGVRERTVAEAVQIASRRVLNDPQELSPELELEIHAIAIEHLLQVGLASEIEPHLARYAELRQRVCAPLEARAATADYWIGRQRRLLGATRAARCHFERALEIRRAAWSEDAQQLGRVLVSLGHTQRQLGELESAAASHAEAAFHFVRAGRAGLENLHVALTSLGKIELLRGELARAEELAGAALERATLVLPVLEHSDIAHALFLLGQVRWARGDEERGESLMAQGLEMQRATAGLEQNLSAAMALQLGTLLLERGRAEDAEAHLDAAFAAQKVLSAEVAIDLGERYLALRRPERAVELLEARDEPSAEARARGRRWLLLGTAHARLGGIDAAREALRRAQELLAEDEGAEELASRAAAELATLERGAGG
;
A
#
# COMPACT_ATOMS: atom_id res chain seq x y z
N MET A 1 52.81 39.22 -30.70
CA MET A 1 54.11 39.78 -30.28
C MET A 1 53.86 40.40 -28.93
N GLU A 2 54.55 39.93 -27.87
CA GLU A 2 54.79 40.78 -26.69
C GLU A 2 55.22 42.16 -27.19
N PRO A 3 54.82 43.27 -26.55
CA PRO A 3 55.40 44.55 -26.91
C PRO A 3 56.91 44.37 -26.77
N PRO A 4 57.73 44.63 -27.80
CA PRO A 4 59.17 44.48 -27.66
C PRO A 4 59.62 45.43 -26.55
N GLY A 5 59.94 44.87 -25.38
CA GLY A 5 60.46 45.60 -24.22
C GLY A 5 59.47 46.07 -23.15
N ALA A 6 58.23 45.57 -23.07
CA ALA A 6 57.36 45.89 -21.91
C ALA A 6 57.85 45.17 -20.63
N SER A 7 58.18 45.95 -19.60
CA SER A 7 58.52 45.42 -18.27
C SER A 7 57.26 44.94 -17.52
N ALA A 8 57.42 44.14 -16.46
CA ALA A 8 56.29 43.80 -15.59
C ALA A 8 55.58 45.05 -15.00
N ASP A 9 56.34 46.16 -14.85
CA ASP A 9 55.81 47.46 -14.42
C ASP A 9 54.94 48.12 -15.52
N ASP A 10 55.20 47.86 -16.80
CA ASP A 10 54.39 48.35 -17.92
C ASP A 10 53.07 47.59 -18.01
N GLU A 11 53.05 46.27 -17.77
CA GLU A 11 51.80 45.49 -17.70
C GLU A 11 50.93 45.92 -16.53
N ALA A 12 51.52 46.09 -15.33
CA ALA A 12 50.80 46.57 -14.16
C ALA A 12 50.21 47.98 -14.39
N PHE A 13 50.95 48.85 -15.07
CA PHE A 13 50.48 50.19 -15.45
C PHE A 13 49.30 50.13 -16.42
N LEU A 14 49.35 49.30 -17.46
CA LEU A 14 48.26 49.17 -18.43
C LEU A 14 46.99 48.65 -17.76
N ASP A 15 47.11 47.69 -16.83
CA ASP A 15 45.97 47.16 -16.06
C ASP A 15 45.32 48.22 -15.17
N GLU A 16 46.12 48.99 -14.42
CA GLU A 16 45.62 50.09 -13.60
C GLU A 16 45.00 51.21 -14.46
N PHE A 17 45.61 51.49 -15.62
CA PHE A 17 45.13 52.50 -16.55
C PHE A 17 43.75 52.15 -17.11
N PHE A 18 43.48 50.88 -17.45
CA PHE A 18 42.17 50.45 -17.97
C PHE A 18 41.03 50.73 -16.98
N GLU A 19 41.20 50.26 -15.75
CA GLU A 19 40.23 50.42 -14.66
C GLU A 19 39.95 51.91 -14.41
N ARG A 20 41.02 52.72 -14.45
CA ARG A 20 40.93 54.16 -14.33
C ARG A 20 40.21 54.81 -15.53
N ALA A 21 40.42 54.31 -16.74
CA ALA A 21 39.75 54.78 -17.96
C ALA A 21 38.25 54.48 -17.99
N VAL A 22 37.86 53.26 -17.60
CA VAL A 22 36.45 52.87 -17.45
C VAL A 22 35.77 53.75 -16.40
N ARG A 23 36.35 53.85 -15.19
CA ARG A 23 35.80 54.64 -14.09
C ARG A 23 35.73 56.14 -14.40
N SER A 24 36.75 56.69 -15.06
CA SER A 24 36.76 58.11 -15.47
C SER A 24 35.63 58.40 -16.45
N ARG A 25 35.34 57.48 -17.38
CA ARG A 25 34.22 57.62 -18.32
C ARG A 25 32.85 57.49 -17.67
N GLU A 26 32.65 56.54 -16.77
CA GLU A 26 31.40 56.43 -16.00
C GLU A 26 31.09 57.71 -15.22
N LEU A 27 32.13 58.41 -14.77
CA LEU A 27 32.05 59.69 -14.06
C LEU A 27 32.04 60.91 -14.99
N GLY A 28 32.08 60.74 -16.32
CA GLY A 28 32.09 61.82 -17.30
C GLY A 28 33.35 62.70 -17.28
N ARG A 29 34.51 62.16 -16.85
CA ARG A 29 35.79 62.88 -16.73
C ARG A 29 36.78 62.46 -17.82
N GLU A 30 37.49 63.41 -18.39
CA GLU A 30 38.60 63.15 -19.31
C GLU A 30 39.90 62.86 -18.56
N LEU A 31 40.68 61.89 -19.06
CA LEU A 31 42.01 61.55 -18.54
C LEU A 31 43.07 62.38 -19.26
N ASP A 32 43.96 63.01 -18.49
CA ASP A 32 45.13 63.70 -19.06
C ASP A 32 46.21 62.69 -19.44
N LEU A 33 46.28 62.38 -20.74
CA LEU A 33 47.23 61.43 -21.30
C LEU A 33 48.68 61.94 -21.26
N SER A 34 48.87 63.27 -21.23
CA SER A 34 50.21 63.88 -21.25
C SER A 34 50.92 63.64 -19.90
N ALA A 35 50.17 63.71 -18.80
CA ALA A 35 50.67 63.42 -17.46
C ALA A 35 50.86 61.91 -17.22
N LEU A 36 50.01 61.06 -17.81
CA LEU A 36 50.05 59.60 -17.62
C LEU A 36 51.15 58.90 -18.44
N LEU A 37 51.57 59.50 -19.56
CA LEU A 37 52.60 58.95 -20.46
C LEU A 37 53.99 59.60 -20.28
N LEU A 38 54.17 60.47 -19.28
CA LEU A 38 55.35 61.33 -19.14
C LEU A 38 56.70 60.58 -19.15
N ASP A 39 56.72 59.29 -18.80
CA ASP A 39 57.89 58.39 -18.86
C ASP A 39 57.60 57.04 -19.56
N ARG A 40 56.46 56.92 -20.26
CA ARG A 40 55.96 55.67 -20.88
C ARG A 40 55.45 55.87 -22.31
N GLU A 41 56.11 56.74 -23.05
CA GLU A 41 55.71 57.13 -24.41
C GLU A 41 55.63 55.92 -25.38
N HIS A 42 56.44 54.88 -25.16
CA HIS A 42 56.40 53.62 -25.91
C HIS A 42 55.07 52.86 -25.78
N LEU A 43 54.28 53.14 -24.74
CA LEU A 43 52.96 52.54 -24.51
C LEU A 43 51.81 53.35 -25.12
N ARG A 44 52.09 54.51 -25.77
CA ARG A 44 51.05 55.41 -26.30
C ARG A 44 50.01 54.70 -27.16
N GLU A 45 50.44 53.85 -28.11
CA GLU A 45 49.51 53.11 -28.94
C GLU A 45 48.62 52.16 -28.14
N HIS A 46 49.18 51.50 -27.12
CA HIS A 46 48.43 50.57 -26.27
C HIS A 46 47.40 51.33 -25.42
N VAL A 47 47.81 52.45 -24.82
CA VAL A 47 46.93 53.35 -24.06
C VAL A 47 45.78 53.89 -24.92
N LEU A 48 46.04 54.26 -26.18
CA LEU A 48 45.00 54.71 -27.10
C LEU A 48 44.01 53.59 -27.44
N ARG A 49 44.49 52.36 -27.69
CA ARG A 49 43.62 51.19 -27.90
C ARG A 49 42.79 50.88 -26.66
N MET A 50 43.36 50.99 -25.47
CA MET A 50 42.67 50.77 -24.20
C MET A 50 41.60 51.83 -23.89
N LEU A 51 41.80 53.09 -24.30
CA LEU A 51 40.75 54.12 -24.22
C LEU A 51 39.59 53.84 -25.16
N GLU A 52 39.88 53.32 -26.36
CA GLU A 52 38.85 52.90 -27.32
C GLU A 52 38.07 51.68 -26.81
N LEU A 53 38.76 50.69 -26.25
CA LEU A 53 38.15 49.55 -25.55
C LEU A 53 37.32 50.00 -24.33
N ALA A 54 37.83 50.90 -23.49
CA ALA A 54 37.10 51.43 -22.33
C ALA A 54 35.85 52.21 -22.77
N ARG A 55 35.90 52.90 -23.91
CA ARG A 55 34.72 53.49 -24.57
C ARG A 55 33.71 52.42 -24.98
N GLU A 56 34.15 51.35 -25.63
CA GLU A 56 33.26 50.25 -26.03
C GLU A 56 32.62 49.53 -24.83
N VAL A 57 33.39 49.29 -23.76
CA VAL A 57 32.91 48.67 -22.51
C VAL A 57 31.90 49.57 -21.77
N THR A 58 32.19 50.86 -21.60
CA THR A 58 31.25 51.81 -20.95
C THR A 58 30.02 52.10 -21.79
N THR A 59 30.08 51.86 -23.09
CA THR A 59 28.94 52.00 -24.00
C THR A 59 28.29 50.66 -24.33
N ALA A 60 28.46 49.60 -23.53
CA ALA A 60 28.07 48.21 -23.84
C ALA A 60 26.58 47.96 -24.24
N SER A 61 25.73 48.99 -24.27
CA SER A 61 24.44 49.01 -24.97
C SER A 61 24.53 49.40 -26.46
N SER A 62 25.70 49.78 -26.99
CA SER A 62 25.91 50.47 -28.27
C SER A 62 26.39 49.51 -29.38
N PRO A 63 25.86 49.63 -30.62
CA PRO A 63 26.22 48.78 -31.76
C PRO A 63 27.64 48.97 -32.32
N ALA A 64 28.47 49.87 -31.80
CA ALA A 64 29.69 50.32 -32.50
C ALA A 64 30.77 49.23 -32.70
N TRP A 65 31.01 48.34 -31.72
CA TRP A 65 31.92 47.18 -31.90
C TRP A 65 31.37 46.15 -32.92
N ARG A 66 30.09 46.28 -33.31
CA ARG A 66 29.43 45.46 -34.33
C ARG A 66 29.79 45.86 -35.75
N GLU A 67 30.35 47.06 -35.99
CA GLU A 67 30.50 47.61 -37.34
C GLU A 67 31.88 47.49 -38.01
N ARG A 68 32.93 46.96 -37.35
CA ARG A 68 34.12 46.30 -37.98
C ARG A 68 35.25 46.15 -36.98
N PRO A 69 35.83 44.96 -36.80
CA PRO A 69 37.17 44.84 -36.29
C PRO A 69 38.14 44.80 -37.48
N SER A 70 38.93 45.85 -37.70
CA SER A 70 40.25 45.67 -38.31
C SER A 70 41.21 45.10 -37.25
N ILE A 71 40.81 44.00 -36.60
CA ILE A 71 41.63 43.33 -35.58
C ILE A 71 42.61 42.45 -36.34
N ALA A 72 43.85 42.91 -36.45
CA ALA A 72 44.95 42.08 -36.93
C ALA A 72 45.38 41.15 -35.78
N ILE A 73 45.18 39.84 -35.95
CA ILE A 73 45.64 38.83 -34.99
C ILE A 73 46.93 38.23 -35.53
N PRO A 74 48.09 38.42 -34.85
CA PRO A 74 49.37 37.96 -35.36
C PRO A 74 49.36 36.47 -35.72
N GLY A 75 49.81 36.13 -36.92
CA GLY A 75 49.88 34.75 -37.40
C GLY A 75 48.58 34.20 -38.01
N TYR A 76 47.51 35.00 -38.08
CA TYR A 76 46.23 34.60 -38.67
C TYR A 76 45.77 35.57 -39.75
N GLU A 77 45.29 35.02 -40.87
CA GLU A 77 44.56 35.74 -41.92
C GLU A 77 43.06 35.49 -41.70
N LEU A 78 42.30 36.54 -41.38
CA LEU A 78 40.85 36.44 -41.23
C LEU A 78 40.20 36.28 -42.61
N ILE A 79 39.39 35.23 -42.79
CA ILE A 79 38.72 34.93 -44.06
C ILE A 79 37.30 35.50 -44.04
N GLU A 80 36.48 35.07 -43.08
CA GLU A 80 35.07 35.48 -42.97
C GLU A 80 34.59 35.43 -41.51
N GLU A 81 33.60 36.26 -41.18
CA GLU A 81 32.88 36.18 -39.92
C GLU A 81 31.84 35.04 -40.00
N VAL A 82 31.93 34.08 -39.09
CA VAL A 82 31.09 32.87 -39.06
C VAL A 82 29.91 33.07 -38.12
N GLY A 83 30.10 33.82 -37.04
CA GLY A 83 29.05 34.13 -36.10
C GLY A 83 29.50 35.11 -35.02
N ARG A 84 28.52 35.83 -34.47
CA ARG A 84 28.72 36.83 -33.43
C ARG A 84 27.68 36.64 -32.34
N GLY A 85 28.13 36.68 -31.09
CA GLY A 85 27.27 36.51 -29.92
C GLY A 85 27.72 37.38 -28.75
N SER A 86 27.10 37.18 -27.59
CA SER A 86 27.42 37.90 -26.35
C SER A 86 28.87 37.71 -25.90
N SER A 87 29.42 36.52 -26.13
CA SER A 87 30.79 36.18 -25.71
C SER A 87 31.87 36.65 -26.69
N GLY A 88 31.51 37.15 -27.88
CA GLY A 88 32.47 37.61 -28.88
C GLY A 88 32.13 37.21 -30.32
N ILE A 89 33.14 37.26 -31.18
CA ILE A 89 33.04 37.02 -32.63
C ILE A 89 33.87 35.79 -32.99
N VAL A 90 33.33 34.92 -33.84
CA VAL A 90 34.05 33.77 -34.40
C VAL A 90 34.32 34.03 -35.87
N PHE A 91 35.61 33.99 -36.24
CA PHE A 91 36.07 34.07 -37.62
C PHE A 91 36.50 32.70 -38.11
N ARG A 92 36.24 32.40 -39.39
CA ARG A 92 37.06 31.43 -40.10
C ARG A 92 38.35 32.14 -40.49
N ALA A 93 39.47 31.56 -40.14
CA ALA A 93 40.78 32.16 -40.38
C ALA A 93 41.77 31.12 -40.90
N ARG A 94 42.82 31.57 -41.59
CA ARG A 94 43.97 30.74 -41.95
C ARG A 94 45.12 31.03 -41.01
N GLN A 95 45.63 29.99 -40.34
CA GLN A 95 46.86 30.11 -39.57
C GLN A 95 48.06 30.09 -40.53
N LEU A 96 48.75 31.23 -40.65
CA LEU A 96 49.70 31.50 -41.74
C LEU A 96 50.87 30.51 -41.79
N LEU A 97 51.48 30.20 -40.64
CA LEU A 97 52.66 29.32 -40.59
C LEU A 97 52.36 27.85 -40.90
N LEU A 98 51.16 27.39 -40.53
CA LEU A 98 50.74 25.99 -40.73
C LEU A 98 49.87 25.80 -41.98
N GLY A 99 49.44 26.90 -42.62
CA GLY A 99 48.57 26.86 -43.80
C GLY A 99 47.19 26.24 -43.58
N ARG A 100 46.76 26.05 -42.32
CA ARG A 100 45.50 25.38 -41.98
C ARG A 100 44.37 26.36 -41.70
N GLU A 101 43.14 25.95 -41.96
CA GLU A 101 41.95 26.67 -41.54
C GLU A 101 41.62 26.40 -40.06
N VAL A 102 41.21 27.45 -39.36
CA VAL A 102 40.83 27.43 -37.95
C VAL A 102 39.56 28.25 -37.74
N ALA A 103 38.81 27.93 -36.69
CA ALA A 103 37.86 28.88 -36.11
C ALA A 103 38.61 29.72 -35.08
N LEU A 104 38.65 31.03 -35.26
CA LEU A 104 39.31 31.97 -34.35
C LEU A 104 38.23 32.75 -33.60
N LYS A 105 38.07 32.47 -32.30
CA LYS A 105 37.12 33.17 -31.45
C LYS A 105 37.82 34.32 -30.73
N VAL A 106 37.32 35.53 -30.96
CA VAL A 106 37.76 36.78 -30.33
C VAL A 106 36.74 37.18 -29.28
N LEU A 107 37.16 37.32 -28.03
CA LEU A 107 36.24 37.64 -26.93
C LEU A 107 35.81 39.11 -26.95
N SER A 108 34.60 39.37 -26.45
CA SER A 108 34.09 40.74 -26.27
C SER A 108 34.99 41.55 -25.33
N PRO A 109 35.25 42.85 -25.59
CA PRO A 109 36.02 43.72 -24.69
C PRO A 109 35.55 43.68 -23.23
N ALA A 110 34.23 43.56 -22.99
CA ALA A 110 33.63 43.47 -21.65
C ALA A 110 34.11 42.25 -20.84
N LEU A 111 34.61 41.22 -21.52
CA LEU A 111 35.12 39.99 -20.91
C LEU A 111 36.63 40.00 -20.68
N VAL A 112 37.32 41.03 -21.18
CA VAL A 112 38.79 41.16 -21.16
C VAL A 112 39.24 42.22 -20.14
N VAL A 113 38.29 42.83 -19.42
CA VAL A 113 38.46 44.03 -18.58
C VAL A 113 39.47 43.84 -17.44
N SER A 114 39.40 42.75 -16.68
CA SER A 114 40.26 42.54 -15.51
C SER A 114 41.38 41.53 -15.75
N SER A 115 42.53 41.75 -15.10
CA SER A 115 43.67 40.84 -15.12
C SER A 115 43.32 39.45 -14.58
N ASP A 116 42.49 39.38 -13.54
CA ASP A 116 41.96 38.13 -12.99
C ASP A 116 41.07 37.36 -13.97
N ALA A 117 40.25 38.06 -14.78
CA ALA A 117 39.45 37.42 -15.82
C ALA A 117 40.35 36.83 -16.93
N ARG A 118 41.37 37.58 -17.37
CA ARG A 118 42.33 37.12 -18.39
C ARG A 118 43.16 35.93 -17.90
N GLN A 119 43.63 35.95 -16.65
CA GLN A 119 44.35 34.81 -16.07
C GLN A 119 43.48 33.56 -15.95
N ARG A 120 42.21 33.70 -15.54
CA ARG A 120 41.26 32.57 -15.50
C ARG A 120 41.01 32.00 -16.89
N PHE A 121 40.72 32.87 -17.86
CA PHE A 121 40.55 32.47 -19.26
C PHE A 121 41.77 31.68 -19.77
N LEU A 122 43.00 32.17 -19.50
CA LEU A 122 44.21 31.46 -19.90
C LEU A 122 44.33 30.08 -19.24
N ARG A 123 44.05 29.97 -17.93
CA ARG A 123 44.07 28.67 -17.22
C ARG A 123 43.05 27.69 -17.79
N GLU A 124 41.83 28.13 -18.05
CA GLU A 124 40.78 27.28 -18.60
C GLU A 124 41.10 26.86 -20.03
N ALA A 125 41.59 27.78 -20.88
CA ALA A 125 42.03 27.47 -22.23
C ALA A 125 43.19 26.46 -22.24
N GLN A 126 44.15 26.59 -21.32
CA GLN A 126 45.24 25.64 -21.16
C GLN A 126 44.76 24.24 -20.73
N SER A 127 43.83 24.16 -19.77
CA SER A 127 43.22 22.89 -19.36
C SER A 127 42.48 22.23 -20.52
N LEU A 128 41.73 23.01 -21.29
CA LEU A 128 40.99 22.50 -22.45
C LEU A 128 41.93 22.05 -23.58
N GLY A 129 43.04 22.75 -23.82
CA GLY A 129 44.06 22.35 -24.80
C GLY A 129 44.73 21.00 -24.50
N ARG A 130 44.59 20.46 -23.27
CA ARG A 130 45.08 19.12 -22.90
C ARG A 130 44.08 18.01 -23.26
N VAL A 131 42.82 18.35 -23.53
CA VAL A 131 41.78 17.36 -23.82
C VAL A 131 41.89 16.90 -25.27
N ARG A 132 42.13 15.61 -25.46
CA ARG A 132 42.11 14.95 -26.77
C ARG A 132 40.97 13.96 -26.81
N HIS A 133 39.88 14.33 -27.47
CA HIS A 133 38.69 13.49 -27.59
C HIS A 133 37.98 13.73 -28.93
N PRO A 134 37.51 12.68 -29.64
CA PRO A 134 36.90 12.82 -30.96
C PRO A 134 35.64 13.72 -30.99
N HIS A 135 34.95 13.79 -29.86
CA HIS A 135 33.73 14.58 -29.68
C HIS A 135 33.94 15.92 -28.95
N VAL A 136 35.19 16.38 -28.83
CA VAL A 136 35.54 17.71 -28.29
C VAL A 136 36.29 18.47 -29.39
N VAL A 137 35.90 19.72 -29.65
CA VAL A 137 36.63 20.61 -30.58
C VAL A 137 38.00 20.92 -29.99
N ALA A 138 39.06 20.64 -30.75
CA ALA A 138 40.43 20.87 -30.28
C ALA A 138 40.77 22.36 -30.26
N ILE A 139 41.35 22.84 -29.15
CA ILE A 139 42.01 24.14 -29.11
C ILE A 139 43.44 23.98 -29.60
N TYR A 140 43.83 24.87 -30.49
CA TYR A 140 45.15 24.89 -31.10
C TYR A 140 46.07 25.95 -30.53
N ASP A 141 45.52 27.10 -30.19
CA ASP A 141 46.30 28.27 -29.82
C ASP A 141 45.46 29.25 -28.99
N VAL A 142 46.13 30.07 -28.16
CA VAL A 142 45.49 31.09 -27.34
C VAL A 142 46.32 32.37 -27.35
N HIS A 143 45.66 33.51 -27.51
CA HIS A 143 46.23 34.84 -27.51
C HIS A 143 45.63 35.60 -26.34
N VAL A 144 46.48 36.03 -25.42
CA VAL A 144 46.09 36.85 -24.26
C VAL A 144 47.03 38.05 -24.21
N THR A 145 46.47 39.23 -24.41
CA THR A 145 47.11 40.53 -24.19
C THR A 145 46.16 41.40 -23.35
N PRO A 146 46.61 42.55 -22.81
CA PRO A 146 45.73 43.49 -22.13
C PRO A 146 44.55 43.98 -23.00
N GLU A 147 44.70 43.93 -24.32
CA GLU A 147 43.74 44.45 -25.30
C GLU A 147 42.91 43.37 -25.99
N LEU A 148 43.35 42.11 -25.96
CA LEU A 148 42.80 41.03 -26.77
C LEU A 148 42.89 39.69 -26.04
N CYS A 149 41.74 39.03 -25.88
CA CYS A 149 41.69 37.60 -25.62
C CYS A 149 41.05 36.89 -26.82
N ALA A 150 41.80 35.99 -27.44
CA ALA A 150 41.32 35.17 -28.54
C ALA A 150 41.87 33.75 -28.44
N TYR A 151 41.18 32.78 -29.04
CA TYR A 151 41.69 31.42 -29.14
C TYR A 151 41.35 30.81 -30.50
N ALA A 152 42.32 30.08 -31.05
CA ALA A 152 42.16 29.34 -32.29
C ALA A 152 41.79 27.90 -31.96
N MET A 153 40.73 27.42 -32.60
CA MET A 153 40.22 26.07 -32.45
C MET A 153 40.00 25.42 -33.82
N GLU A 154 39.77 24.13 -33.80
CA GLU A 154 39.49 23.37 -35.00
C GLU A 154 38.29 23.93 -35.78
N TRP A 155 38.50 24.14 -37.09
CA TRP A 155 37.41 24.50 -38.01
C TRP A 155 36.56 23.27 -38.33
N ILE A 156 35.26 23.34 -38.04
CA ILE A 156 34.29 22.28 -38.37
C ILE A 156 33.26 22.84 -39.36
N GLY A 157 33.39 22.46 -40.63
CA GLY A 157 32.58 22.99 -41.73
C GLY A 157 31.20 22.34 -41.94
N GLY A 158 30.83 21.29 -41.20
CA GLY A 158 29.57 20.56 -41.40
C GLY A 158 28.33 21.19 -40.73
N GLY A 159 28.47 22.39 -40.15
CA GLY A 159 27.40 23.11 -39.47
C GLY A 159 27.14 22.59 -38.05
N SER A 160 26.09 23.12 -37.41
CA SER A 160 25.67 22.74 -36.05
C SER A 160 24.46 21.82 -36.04
N LEU A 161 24.26 21.11 -34.91
CA LEU A 161 23.05 20.34 -34.66
C LEU A 161 21.81 21.23 -34.72
N ALA A 162 21.88 22.49 -34.26
CA ALA A 162 20.78 23.44 -34.42
C ALA A 162 20.38 23.65 -35.89
N GLN A 163 21.36 23.86 -36.77
CA GLN A 163 21.11 24.00 -38.21
C GLN A 163 20.52 22.71 -38.80
N ARG A 164 21.04 21.54 -38.40
CA ARG A 164 20.51 20.24 -38.82
C ARG A 164 19.06 20.03 -38.39
N LEU A 165 18.73 20.35 -37.14
CA LEU A 165 17.38 20.25 -36.60
C LEU A 165 16.42 21.23 -37.25
N ALA A 166 16.89 22.43 -37.64
CA ALA A 166 16.07 23.42 -38.35
C ALA A 166 15.84 23.06 -39.83
N ALA A 167 16.82 22.43 -40.47
CA ALA A 167 16.72 21.98 -41.87
C ALA A 167 15.83 20.73 -42.03
N SER A 168 15.69 19.92 -40.99
CA SER A 168 14.81 18.76 -40.96
C SER A 168 13.41 19.15 -40.46
N SER A 169 12.37 18.70 -41.16
CA SER A 169 10.98 18.82 -40.68
C SER A 169 10.61 17.77 -39.62
N ALA A 170 11.47 16.76 -39.42
CA ALA A 170 11.26 15.67 -38.47
C ALA A 170 12.30 15.69 -37.34
N PRO A 171 11.91 15.36 -36.09
CA PRO A 171 12.85 15.08 -35.01
C PRO A 171 13.81 13.94 -35.35
N LEU A 172 14.93 13.85 -34.62
CA LEU A 172 15.87 12.74 -34.77
C LEU A 172 15.25 11.40 -34.41
N ASP A 173 15.72 10.35 -35.09
CA ASP A 173 15.42 8.98 -34.71
C ASP A 173 15.92 8.68 -33.29
N PRO A 174 15.17 7.91 -32.47
CA PRO A 174 15.58 7.58 -31.11
C PRO A 174 16.96 6.93 -30.97
N VAL A 175 17.36 6.06 -31.90
CA VAL A 175 18.66 5.39 -31.88
C VAL A 175 19.75 6.39 -32.23
N GLU A 176 19.51 7.26 -33.19
CA GLU A 176 20.44 8.34 -33.55
C GLU A 176 20.63 9.32 -32.38
N ALA A 177 19.56 9.75 -31.74
CA ALA A 177 19.62 10.63 -30.59
C ALA A 177 20.35 9.99 -29.40
N ALA A 178 20.15 8.68 -29.15
CA ALA A 178 20.89 7.96 -28.13
C ALA A 178 22.39 7.90 -28.44
N ARG A 179 22.79 7.63 -29.70
CA ARG A 179 24.20 7.66 -30.13
C ARG A 179 24.83 9.05 -29.98
N LEU A 180 24.09 10.09 -30.36
CA LEU A 180 24.48 11.48 -30.13
C LEU A 180 24.68 11.76 -28.63
N GLY A 181 23.74 11.30 -27.80
CA GLY A 181 23.82 11.45 -26.34
C GLY A 181 25.03 10.76 -25.74
N VAL A 182 25.35 9.53 -26.16
CA VAL A 182 26.59 8.83 -25.74
C VAL A 182 27.82 9.64 -26.10
N ALA A 183 27.95 10.06 -27.37
CA ALA A 183 29.10 10.80 -27.87
C ALA A 183 29.34 12.09 -27.07
N LEU A 184 28.27 12.86 -26.81
CA LEU A 184 28.33 14.11 -26.06
C LEU A 184 28.56 13.88 -24.55
N ALA A 185 27.96 12.86 -23.96
CA ALA A 185 28.17 12.52 -22.55
C ALA A 185 29.62 12.10 -22.29
N ARG A 186 30.23 11.33 -23.22
CA ARG A 186 31.67 11.00 -23.17
C ARG A 186 32.57 12.22 -23.40
N ALA A 187 32.17 13.15 -24.26
CA ALA A 187 32.87 14.43 -24.41
C ALA A 187 32.88 15.23 -23.10
N LEU A 188 31.73 15.33 -22.44
CA LEU A 188 31.59 16.02 -21.16
C LEU A 188 32.38 15.32 -20.05
N GLU A 189 32.36 13.98 -20.00
CA GLU A 189 33.21 13.21 -19.08
C GLU A 189 34.69 13.57 -19.23
N ALA A 190 35.20 13.69 -20.47
CA ALA A 190 36.58 14.06 -20.73
C ALA A 190 36.89 15.50 -20.26
N LEU A 191 35.96 16.45 -20.41
CA LEU A 191 36.10 17.82 -19.90
C LEU A 191 36.08 17.85 -18.37
N HIS A 192 35.14 17.14 -17.74
CA HIS A 192 35.02 17.05 -16.29
C HIS A 192 36.26 16.41 -15.66
N GLY A 193 36.90 15.47 -16.36
CA GLY A 193 38.16 14.84 -15.94
C GLY A 193 39.35 15.80 -15.83
N VAL A 194 39.33 16.94 -16.53
CA VAL A 194 40.34 18.02 -16.39
C VAL A 194 39.84 19.19 -15.55
N GLY A 195 38.70 19.02 -14.84
CA GLY A 195 38.12 20.03 -13.97
C GLY A 195 37.33 21.12 -14.68
N LEU A 196 36.98 20.94 -15.96
CA LEU A 196 36.23 21.93 -16.75
C LEU A 196 34.75 21.53 -16.87
N VAL A 197 33.85 22.44 -16.52
CA VAL A 197 32.40 22.32 -16.76
C VAL A 197 32.04 23.18 -17.97
N HIS A 198 31.29 22.65 -18.94
CA HIS A 198 31.01 23.34 -20.20
C HIS A 198 30.05 24.53 -20.03
N ARG A 199 28.99 24.38 -19.22
CA ARG A 199 27.99 25.40 -18.83
C ARG A 199 27.12 25.97 -19.95
N ASP A 200 27.22 25.46 -21.17
CA ASP A 200 26.45 25.94 -22.34
C ASP A 200 26.14 24.83 -23.35
N VAL A 201 25.83 23.63 -22.87
CA VAL A 201 25.50 22.53 -23.78
C VAL A 201 24.15 22.82 -24.44
N LYS A 202 24.15 23.02 -25.75
CA LYS A 202 22.96 23.29 -26.56
C LYS A 202 23.18 22.92 -28.02
N PRO A 203 22.11 22.74 -28.83
CA PRO A 203 22.25 22.33 -30.24
C PRO A 203 23.16 23.22 -31.10
N SER A 204 23.26 24.53 -30.83
CA SER A 204 24.14 25.41 -31.63
C SER A 204 25.63 25.18 -31.36
N ASN A 205 25.96 24.61 -30.20
CA ASN A 205 27.34 24.36 -29.75
C ASN A 205 27.79 22.92 -30.02
N VAL A 206 26.90 22.09 -30.55
CA VAL A 206 27.22 20.76 -31.07
C VAL A 206 27.48 20.88 -32.56
N LEU A 207 28.76 20.88 -32.95
CA LEU A 207 29.20 20.96 -34.34
C LEU A 207 29.25 19.57 -34.97
N LEU A 208 29.04 19.48 -36.28
CA LEU A 208 29.03 18.22 -37.02
C LEU A 208 30.23 18.15 -37.95
N ARG A 209 31.10 17.16 -37.72
CA ARG A 209 32.24 16.85 -38.60
C ARG A 209 31.76 16.22 -39.91
N THR A 210 32.67 16.08 -40.87
CA THR A 210 32.45 15.25 -42.07
C THR A 210 31.98 13.86 -41.63
N ALA A 211 30.93 13.32 -42.27
CA ALA A 211 30.20 12.10 -41.88
C ALA A 211 29.24 12.22 -40.67
N GLY A 212 28.96 13.43 -40.17
CA GLY A 212 27.92 13.67 -39.16
C GLY A 212 28.32 13.36 -37.72
N VAL A 213 29.62 13.13 -37.46
CA VAL A 213 30.14 12.88 -36.11
C VAL A 213 30.03 14.16 -35.27
N PRO A 214 29.35 14.14 -34.11
CA PRO A 214 29.18 15.33 -33.28
C PRO A 214 30.47 15.67 -32.52
N ALA A 215 30.74 16.96 -32.38
CA ALA A 215 31.81 17.50 -31.57
C ALA A 215 31.29 18.72 -30.79
N LEU A 216 31.54 18.73 -29.49
CA LEU A 216 31.14 19.82 -28.61
C LEU A 216 32.16 20.96 -28.74
N GLY A 217 31.66 22.17 -29.00
CA GLY A 217 32.45 23.39 -29.14
C GLY A 217 31.84 24.56 -28.38
N ASP A 218 32.50 25.72 -28.45
CA ASP A 218 32.14 26.93 -27.70
C ASP A 218 31.99 26.71 -26.19
N PHE A 219 33.12 26.33 -25.58
CA PHE A 219 33.25 26.10 -24.14
C PHE A 219 33.14 27.43 -23.40
N GLY A 220 32.39 27.45 -22.30
CA GLY A 220 32.09 28.65 -21.51
C GLY A 220 33.26 29.21 -20.70
N LEU A 221 34.46 29.33 -21.30
CA LEU A 221 35.77 29.67 -20.70
C LEU A 221 35.83 31.02 -19.93
N VAL A 222 34.70 31.73 -19.85
CA VAL A 222 34.59 33.10 -19.37
C VAL A 222 33.39 33.27 -18.42
N ARG A 223 32.53 32.26 -18.27
CA ARG A 223 31.26 32.38 -17.52
C ARG A 223 31.43 32.43 -15.99
N ASP A 224 32.62 32.15 -15.46
CA ASP A 224 32.93 32.37 -14.02
C ASP A 224 33.20 33.83 -13.66
N ALA A 225 33.48 34.71 -14.63
CA ALA A 225 33.64 36.14 -14.37
C ALA A 225 32.29 36.88 -14.25
N GLU A 226 31.22 36.32 -14.84
CA GLU A 226 29.88 36.91 -14.89
C GLU A 226 28.90 36.31 -13.88
N GLN A 227 29.27 35.27 -13.12
CA GLN A 227 28.41 34.84 -12.01
C GLN A 227 28.15 36.00 -11.06
N SER A 228 29.10 36.94 -10.92
CA SER A 228 29.02 38.16 -10.11
C SER A 228 28.01 39.25 -10.58
N SER A 229 27.22 39.06 -11.64
CA SER A 229 26.10 39.97 -11.93
C SER A 229 25.05 39.32 -12.83
N LEU A 230 23.83 39.16 -12.32
CA LEU A 230 22.68 39.59 -13.12
C LEU A 230 23.02 41.03 -13.55
N THR A 231 23.06 41.31 -14.85
CA THR A 231 23.18 42.69 -15.32
C THR A 231 22.18 43.55 -14.55
N GLY A 232 22.46 44.84 -14.30
CA GLY A 232 21.53 45.74 -13.59
C GLY A 232 20.10 45.82 -14.19
N SER A 233 19.85 45.16 -15.32
CA SER A 233 18.55 44.94 -15.97
C SER A 233 17.88 43.57 -15.69
N GLY A 234 18.51 42.66 -14.94
CA GLY A 234 17.96 41.33 -14.61
C GLY A 234 18.01 40.31 -15.75
N GLU A 235 18.87 40.49 -16.76
CA GLU A 235 18.95 39.60 -17.93
C GLU A 235 20.05 38.54 -17.75
N PHE A 236 19.68 37.26 -17.89
CA PHE A 236 20.59 36.13 -17.89
C PHE A 236 21.43 36.10 -19.17
N LEU A 237 22.77 36.14 -19.04
CA LEU A 237 23.71 36.02 -20.16
C LEU A 237 23.82 34.55 -20.63
N GLY A 238 22.93 34.17 -21.55
CA GLY A 238 22.89 32.85 -22.17
C GLY A 238 21.59 32.60 -22.94
N THR A 239 21.38 31.38 -23.40
CA THR A 239 20.05 30.95 -23.88
C THR A 239 19.35 30.21 -22.73
N PRO A 240 18.45 30.85 -21.96
CA PRO A 240 17.93 30.29 -20.71
C PRO A 240 17.27 28.93 -20.90
N ALA A 241 16.76 28.66 -22.10
CA ALA A 241 16.09 27.42 -22.47
C ALA A 241 16.89 26.13 -22.17
N TYR A 242 18.22 26.19 -22.16
CA TYR A 242 19.10 25.01 -21.94
C TYR A 242 19.86 25.07 -20.61
N ALA A 243 19.79 26.17 -19.89
CA ALA A 243 20.50 26.36 -18.63
C ALA A 243 19.84 25.54 -17.51
N SER A 244 20.65 24.96 -16.64
CA SER A 244 20.14 24.26 -15.46
C SER A 244 19.58 25.23 -14.42
N PRO A 245 18.61 24.82 -13.59
CA PRO A 245 18.03 25.68 -12.54
C PRO A 245 19.07 26.35 -11.64
N GLU A 246 20.13 25.63 -11.25
CA GLU A 246 21.22 26.18 -10.45
C GLU A 246 22.05 27.26 -11.18
N GLN A 247 22.15 27.22 -12.51
CA GLN A 247 22.81 28.29 -13.28
C GLN A 247 21.95 29.55 -13.33
N LEU A 248 20.62 29.41 -13.28
CA LEU A 248 19.68 30.54 -13.28
C LEU A 248 19.57 31.22 -11.92
N ARG A 249 19.90 30.53 -10.81
CA ARG A 249 19.78 31.03 -9.43
C ARG A 249 20.92 31.96 -8.98
N GLY A 250 22.04 32.03 -9.72
CA GLY A 250 23.13 32.97 -9.46
C GLY A 250 24.13 32.58 -8.34
N GLU A 251 24.89 33.58 -7.88
CA GLU A 251 26.21 33.55 -7.20
C GLU A 251 26.43 32.58 -6.02
N ASN A 252 25.37 32.04 -5.42
CA ASN A 252 25.48 31.25 -4.19
C ASN A 252 25.16 29.76 -4.37
N VAL A 253 25.03 29.30 -5.62
CA VAL A 253 24.71 27.89 -5.92
C VAL A 253 25.83 27.27 -6.74
N ALA A 254 26.37 26.14 -6.25
CA ALA A 254 27.44 25.42 -6.92
C ALA A 254 26.96 24.89 -8.29
N VAL A 255 27.64 25.32 -9.35
CA VAL A 255 27.48 24.81 -10.72
C VAL A 255 28.57 23.77 -10.97
N GLY A 256 28.19 22.52 -11.24
CA GLY A 256 29.11 21.39 -11.36
C GLY A 256 28.81 20.51 -12.59
N PRO A 257 29.46 19.33 -12.69
CA PRO A 257 29.25 18.36 -13.78
C PRO A 257 27.78 18.00 -14.05
N TRP A 258 26.95 17.95 -13.02
CA TRP A 258 25.50 17.66 -13.12
C TRP A 258 24.69 18.76 -13.83
N SER A 259 25.24 19.98 -13.96
CA SER A 259 24.62 21.06 -14.73
C SER A 259 24.75 20.80 -16.23
N ASP A 260 25.91 20.31 -16.69
CA ASP A 260 26.09 19.89 -18.09
C ASP A 260 25.23 18.67 -18.45
N VAL A 261 25.07 17.74 -17.52
CA VAL A 261 24.14 16.59 -17.66
C VAL A 261 22.72 17.07 -17.93
N TYR A 262 22.26 18.08 -17.19
CA TYR A 262 20.95 18.68 -17.41
C TYR A 262 20.84 19.31 -18.79
N SER A 263 21.79 20.16 -19.16
CA SER A 263 21.80 20.84 -20.46
C SER A 263 21.88 19.87 -21.64
N LEU A 264 22.62 18.76 -21.50
CA LEU A 264 22.61 17.66 -22.47
C LEU A 264 21.23 16.98 -22.52
N GLY A 265 20.60 16.71 -21.38
CA GLY A 265 19.23 16.19 -21.31
C GLY A 265 18.24 17.06 -22.08
N VAL A 266 18.27 18.38 -21.88
CA VAL A 266 17.43 19.32 -22.62
C VAL A 266 17.76 19.30 -24.12
N THR A 267 19.05 19.25 -24.48
CA THR A 267 19.50 19.16 -25.88
C THR A 267 18.93 17.93 -26.58
N LEU A 268 18.98 16.76 -25.92
CA LEU A 268 18.43 15.51 -26.44
C LEU A 268 16.90 15.52 -26.50
N TYR A 269 16.24 16.11 -25.51
CA TYR A 269 14.78 16.32 -25.54
C TYR A 269 14.37 17.12 -26.78
N VAL A 270 15.04 18.24 -27.05
CA VAL A 270 14.76 19.09 -28.21
C VAL A 270 15.02 18.31 -29.50
N ALA A 271 16.12 17.56 -29.58
CA ALA A 271 16.43 16.76 -30.76
C ALA A 271 15.39 15.67 -31.05
N LEU A 272 14.80 15.07 -30.01
CA LEU A 272 13.80 14.01 -30.11
C LEU A 272 12.37 14.50 -30.29
N SER A 273 12.04 15.71 -29.85
CA SER A 273 10.67 16.24 -29.89
C SER A 273 10.48 17.38 -30.89
N GLY A 274 11.56 18.05 -31.30
CA GLY A 274 11.52 19.32 -32.04
C GLY A 274 11.00 20.50 -31.21
N LYS A 275 10.78 20.34 -29.90
CA LYS A 275 10.12 21.33 -29.03
C LYS A 275 10.97 21.62 -27.79
N ASN A 276 10.85 22.85 -27.28
CA ASN A 276 11.39 23.19 -25.97
C ASN A 276 10.53 22.56 -24.86
N PRO A 277 11.11 21.79 -23.91
CA PRO A 277 10.36 21.12 -22.84
C PRO A 277 9.58 22.07 -21.94
N PHE A 278 10.03 23.32 -21.81
CA PHE A 278 9.46 24.33 -20.92
C PHE A 278 8.54 25.33 -21.63
N GLY A 279 8.33 25.20 -22.96
CA GLY A 279 7.44 26.04 -23.75
C GLY A 279 7.63 27.57 -23.60
N GLY A 280 6.80 28.35 -24.30
CA GLY A 280 6.85 29.81 -24.25
C GLY A 280 7.99 30.43 -25.08
N ALA A 281 7.99 31.75 -25.20
CA ALA A 281 9.05 32.47 -25.87
C ALA A 281 10.39 32.30 -25.10
N PRO A 282 11.52 32.12 -25.81
CA PRO A 282 12.83 32.09 -25.18
C PRO A 282 13.00 33.34 -24.32
N THR A 283 13.45 33.17 -23.08
CA THR A 283 13.72 34.27 -22.12
C THR A 283 12.48 34.88 -21.43
N SER A 284 11.28 34.33 -21.63
CA SER A 284 10.12 34.77 -20.83
C SER A 284 10.26 34.41 -19.34
N SER A 285 9.85 35.30 -18.44
CA SER A 285 9.82 35.03 -16.98
C SER A 285 8.98 33.79 -16.64
N ALA A 286 7.98 33.48 -17.47
CA ALA A 286 7.22 32.24 -17.38
C ALA A 286 8.07 30.98 -17.66
N MET A 287 8.97 31.02 -18.66
CA MET A 287 9.89 29.91 -18.95
C MET A 287 10.88 29.70 -17.81
N LEU A 288 11.45 30.77 -17.25
CA LEU A 288 12.38 30.68 -16.11
C LEU A 288 11.73 29.98 -14.91
N ARG A 289 10.52 30.40 -14.52
CA ARG A 289 9.75 29.73 -13.45
C ARG A 289 9.47 28.25 -13.76
N ARG A 290 9.24 27.90 -15.03
CA ARG A 290 9.01 26.51 -15.44
C ARG A 290 10.29 25.66 -15.37
N ILE A 291 11.45 26.24 -15.67
CA ILE A 291 12.75 25.59 -15.52
C ILE A 291 13.02 25.34 -14.03
N GLU A 292 12.88 26.35 -13.19
CA GLU A 292 13.12 26.25 -11.74
C GLU A 292 12.22 25.22 -11.05
N SER A 293 10.96 25.14 -11.45
CA SER A 293 9.98 24.16 -10.94
C SER A 293 10.07 22.77 -11.59
N GLY A 294 10.95 22.56 -12.58
CA GLY A 294 11.01 21.31 -13.33
C GLY A 294 9.72 20.99 -14.11
N SER A 295 8.96 22.02 -14.49
CA SER A 295 7.70 21.92 -15.23
C SER A 295 7.89 21.65 -16.73
N ALA A 296 8.76 20.69 -17.05
CA ALA A 296 8.95 20.13 -18.38
C ALA A 296 7.72 19.30 -18.81
N GLU A 297 7.31 19.41 -20.07
CA GLU A 297 6.40 18.44 -20.68
C GLU A 297 7.09 17.07 -20.75
N PRO A 298 6.41 15.95 -20.38
CA PRO A 298 7.00 14.62 -20.50
C PRO A 298 7.34 14.28 -21.96
N LEU A 299 8.51 13.67 -22.19
CA LEU A 299 9.00 13.42 -23.55
C LEU A 299 8.11 12.44 -24.30
N ALA A 300 7.58 11.43 -23.61
CA ALA A 300 6.62 10.47 -24.17
C ALA A 300 5.32 11.13 -24.64
N LYS A 301 4.94 12.27 -24.06
CA LYS A 301 3.79 13.07 -24.52
C LYS A 301 4.15 13.93 -25.72
N ALA A 302 5.35 14.52 -25.72
CA ALA A 302 5.80 15.38 -26.81
C ALA A 302 6.12 14.61 -28.10
N ASN A 303 6.66 13.39 -27.98
CA ASN A 303 6.86 12.45 -29.09
C ASN A 303 6.61 11.00 -28.63
N PRO A 304 5.43 10.42 -28.92
CA PRO A 304 5.08 9.05 -28.55
C PRO A 304 5.93 7.96 -29.20
N ARG A 305 6.75 8.28 -30.22
CA ARG A 305 7.65 7.31 -30.86
C ARG A 305 8.93 7.04 -30.06
N VAL A 306 9.21 7.85 -29.03
CA VAL A 306 10.39 7.67 -28.17
C VAL A 306 10.17 6.46 -27.25
N PRO A 307 11.09 5.48 -27.22
CA PRO A 307 11.01 4.36 -26.28
C PRO A 307 10.96 4.85 -24.83
N ARG A 308 10.17 4.15 -24.00
CA ARG A 308 9.92 4.53 -22.61
C ARG A 308 11.22 4.70 -21.81
N ASP A 309 12.17 3.79 -21.96
CA ASP A 309 13.40 3.80 -21.18
C ASP A 309 14.32 4.96 -21.59
N LEU A 310 14.35 5.32 -22.88
CA LEU A 310 15.05 6.52 -23.35
C LEU A 310 14.41 7.80 -22.80
N ALA A 311 13.09 7.87 -22.74
CA ALA A 311 12.39 8.98 -22.11
C ALA A 311 12.73 9.09 -20.61
N ILE A 312 12.77 7.97 -19.89
CA ILE A 312 13.14 7.95 -18.46
C ILE A 312 14.58 8.45 -18.25
N VAL A 313 15.54 8.01 -19.08
CA VAL A 313 16.94 8.43 -19.00
C VAL A 313 17.07 9.94 -19.21
N ILE A 314 16.39 10.49 -20.22
CA ILE A 314 16.42 11.94 -20.52
C ILE A 314 15.72 12.75 -19.44
N GLU A 315 14.55 12.32 -18.98
CA GLU A 315 13.80 13.00 -17.93
C GLU A 315 14.54 12.99 -16.58
N LYS A 316 15.30 11.92 -16.29
CA LYS A 316 16.20 11.88 -15.12
C LYS A 316 17.36 12.88 -15.26
N ALA A 317 17.96 13.01 -16.44
CA ALA A 317 19.00 14.01 -16.67
C ALA A 317 18.47 15.45 -16.49
N MET A 318 17.21 15.70 -16.86
CA MET A 318 16.53 17.00 -16.76
C MET A 318 15.84 17.27 -15.42
N ASP A 319 16.12 16.49 -14.38
CA ASP A 319 15.51 16.70 -13.07
C ASP A 319 15.85 18.10 -12.52
N PRO A 320 14.93 18.91 -11.97
CA PRO A 320 15.29 20.23 -11.46
C PRO A 320 16.28 20.19 -10.28
N ASP A 321 16.31 19.08 -9.53
CA ASP A 321 17.19 18.88 -8.39
C ASP A 321 18.44 18.06 -8.79
N PRO A 322 19.65 18.63 -8.67
CA PRO A 322 20.91 17.93 -8.96
C PRO A 322 21.05 16.56 -8.29
N ALA A 323 20.57 16.39 -7.06
CA ALA A 323 20.70 15.14 -6.30
C ALA A 323 19.93 13.96 -6.94
N HIS A 324 18.98 14.28 -7.82
CA HIS A 324 18.14 13.30 -8.49
C HIS A 324 18.54 13.06 -9.96
N ARG A 325 19.54 13.78 -10.46
CA ARG A 325 20.13 13.57 -11.79
C ARG A 325 21.17 12.45 -11.75
N TYR A 326 21.82 12.22 -12.88
CA TYR A 326 23.11 11.53 -12.88
C TYR A 326 24.16 12.42 -12.24
N ALA A 327 24.97 11.86 -11.34
CA ALA A 327 26.01 12.63 -10.66
C ALA A 327 27.14 13.00 -11.62
N THR A 328 27.36 12.19 -12.65
CA THR A 328 28.43 12.37 -13.65
C THR A 328 27.91 12.15 -15.08
N ALA A 329 28.57 12.77 -16.06
CA ALA A 329 28.27 12.53 -17.47
C ALA A 329 28.54 11.07 -17.89
N ARG A 330 29.50 10.41 -17.23
CA ARG A 330 29.80 8.98 -17.40
C ARG A 330 28.56 8.10 -17.14
N GLU A 331 27.87 8.31 -16.03
CA GLU A 331 26.67 7.52 -15.68
C GLU A 331 25.55 7.68 -16.72
N LEU A 332 25.36 8.90 -17.24
CA LEU A 332 24.41 9.15 -18.33
C LEU A 332 24.84 8.40 -19.60
N ALA A 333 26.12 8.42 -19.96
CA ALA A 333 26.64 7.68 -21.11
C ALA A 333 26.41 6.16 -20.95
N GLU A 334 26.67 5.61 -19.77
CA GLU A 334 26.46 4.18 -19.47
C GLU A 334 25.01 3.76 -19.64
N ASP A 335 24.03 4.53 -19.15
CA ASP A 335 22.60 4.22 -19.34
C ASP A 335 22.17 4.36 -20.83
N LEU A 336 22.69 5.34 -21.56
CA LEU A 336 22.43 5.47 -23.00
C LEU A 336 23.07 4.33 -23.82
N GLU A 337 24.26 3.86 -23.44
CA GLU A 337 24.91 2.69 -24.04
C GLU A 337 24.12 1.40 -23.79
N ARG A 338 23.59 1.22 -22.57
CA ARG A 338 22.71 0.10 -22.24
C ARG A 338 21.47 0.08 -23.13
N LEU A 339 20.85 1.24 -23.36
CA LEU A 339 19.73 1.36 -24.30
C LEU A 339 20.10 0.92 -25.72
N LEU A 340 21.27 1.33 -26.21
CA LEU A 340 21.76 0.94 -27.54
C LEU A 340 22.08 -0.57 -27.65
N ARG A 341 22.44 -1.22 -26.54
CA ARG A 341 22.67 -2.67 -26.43
C ARG A 341 21.40 -3.46 -26.09
N LEU A 342 20.25 -2.80 -25.90
CA LEU A 342 18.99 -3.39 -25.43
C LEU A 342 19.11 -4.06 -24.05
N GLU A 343 19.96 -3.50 -23.19
CA GLU A 343 20.12 -3.92 -21.80
C GLU A 343 19.24 -3.06 -20.86
N PRO A 344 18.84 -3.59 -19.69
CA PRO A 344 18.11 -2.81 -18.69
C PRO A 344 18.89 -1.57 -18.23
N VAL A 345 18.26 -0.39 -18.26
CA VAL A 345 18.84 0.85 -17.72
C VAL A 345 18.79 0.89 -16.19
N HIS A 346 19.73 1.61 -15.57
CA HIS A 346 19.70 1.86 -14.13
C HIS A 346 18.70 2.96 -13.73
N ALA A 347 18.38 3.87 -14.65
CA ALA A 347 17.36 4.89 -14.45
C ALA A 347 16.00 4.27 -14.08
N ARG A 348 15.47 4.65 -12.91
CA ARG A 348 14.12 4.27 -12.47
C ARG A 348 13.17 5.45 -12.61
N PRO A 349 11.89 5.22 -12.94
CA PRO A 349 10.89 6.28 -12.95
C PRO A 349 10.72 6.88 -11.55
N ALA A 350 10.41 8.18 -11.49
CA ALA A 350 10.15 8.87 -10.22
C ALA A 350 9.01 8.19 -9.43
N GLY A 351 9.23 7.98 -8.13
CA GLY A 351 8.25 7.38 -7.22
C GLY A 351 6.92 8.15 -7.15
N PHE A 352 5.86 7.48 -6.69
CA PHE A 352 4.50 8.05 -6.64
C PHE A 352 4.43 9.38 -5.88
N LEU A 353 5.05 9.46 -4.69
CA LEU A 353 5.07 10.67 -3.87
C LEU A 353 5.67 11.87 -4.61
N ARG A 354 6.76 11.66 -5.35
CA ARG A 354 7.44 12.72 -6.09
C ARG A 354 6.66 13.17 -7.32
N ARG A 355 5.97 12.24 -7.99
CA ARG A 355 5.03 12.56 -9.07
C ARG A 355 3.84 13.37 -8.55
N PHE A 356 3.31 13.03 -7.37
CA PHE A 356 2.24 13.77 -6.71
C PHE A 356 2.69 15.17 -6.28
N GLN A 357 3.88 15.29 -5.68
CA GLN A 357 4.47 16.58 -5.32
C GLN A 357 4.65 17.50 -6.55
N ARG A 358 5.27 17.01 -7.63
CA ARG A 358 5.41 17.79 -8.87
C ARG A 358 4.07 18.15 -9.49
N TRP A 359 3.06 17.29 -9.36
CA TRP A 359 1.71 17.60 -9.85
C TRP A 359 1.08 18.74 -9.03
N MET A 360 1.24 18.74 -7.71
CA MET A 360 0.79 19.85 -6.85
C MET A 360 1.51 21.16 -7.20
N GLU A 361 2.83 21.12 -7.43
CA GLU A 361 3.63 22.28 -7.85
C GLU A 361 3.22 22.81 -9.24
N ARG A 362 2.86 21.90 -10.16
CA ARG A 362 2.38 22.26 -11.51
C ARG A 362 0.95 22.80 -11.54
N SER A 363 0.11 22.48 -10.56
CA SER A 363 -1.31 22.81 -10.56
C SER A 363 -1.79 23.27 -9.17
N PRO A 364 -1.26 24.39 -8.65
CA PRO A 364 -1.56 24.85 -7.29
C PRO A 364 -3.05 25.15 -7.10
N GLN A 365 -3.74 25.64 -8.14
CA GLN A 365 -5.18 25.93 -8.09
C GLN A 365 -6.03 24.67 -7.89
N LEU A 366 -5.69 23.57 -8.56
CA LEU A 366 -6.38 22.28 -8.38
C LEU A 366 -6.06 21.67 -7.01
N ALA A 367 -4.81 21.78 -6.54
CA ALA A 367 -4.44 21.34 -5.20
C ALA A 367 -5.19 22.12 -4.11
N LEU A 368 -5.28 23.46 -4.24
CA LEU A 368 -6.07 24.33 -3.37
C LEU A 368 -7.56 24.00 -3.43
N ALA A 369 -8.11 23.73 -4.61
CA ALA A 369 -9.52 23.34 -4.76
C ALA A 369 -9.82 22.00 -4.09
N LEU A 370 -8.94 21.00 -4.24
CA LEU A 370 -9.08 19.70 -3.57
C LEU A 370 -8.92 19.83 -2.05
N LEU A 371 -7.97 20.65 -1.58
CA LEU A 371 -7.81 20.92 -0.16
C LEU A 371 -9.03 21.64 0.40
N ALA A 372 -9.55 22.66 -0.30
CA ALA A 372 -10.76 23.37 0.09
C ALA A 372 -11.95 22.42 0.13
N LEU A 373 -12.11 21.54 -0.85
CA LEU A 373 -13.14 20.50 -0.85
C LEU A 373 -13.01 19.56 0.35
N LEU A 374 -11.80 19.10 0.66
CA LEU A 374 -11.52 18.26 1.82
C LEU A 374 -11.86 18.95 3.14
N VAL A 375 -11.47 20.23 3.28
CA VAL A 375 -11.79 21.05 4.45
C VAL A 375 -13.30 21.28 4.55
N SER A 376 -13.98 21.59 3.44
CA SER A 376 -15.42 21.78 3.41
C SER A 376 -16.19 20.50 3.76
N LEU A 377 -15.75 19.34 3.26
CA LEU A 377 -16.33 18.04 3.60
C LEU A 377 -16.09 17.69 5.08
N SER A 378 -14.89 17.96 5.59
CA SER A 378 -14.55 17.71 7.00
C SER A 378 -15.35 18.61 7.93
N LEU A 379 -15.47 19.90 7.58
CA LEU A 379 -16.29 20.86 8.33
C LEU A 379 -17.77 20.50 8.25
N GLY A 380 -18.26 20.09 7.07
CA GLY A 380 -19.63 19.61 6.90
C GLY A 380 -19.92 18.37 7.74
N ALA A 381 -19.00 17.41 7.78
CA ALA A 381 -19.11 16.23 8.64
C ALA A 381 -19.08 16.59 10.12
N ALA A 382 -18.21 17.52 10.54
CA ALA A 382 -18.13 17.99 11.93
C ALA A 382 -19.41 18.73 12.36
N ILE A 383 -19.93 19.63 11.51
CA ILE A 383 -21.20 20.33 11.75
C ILE A 383 -22.35 19.32 11.79
N SER A 384 -22.40 18.37 10.86
CA SER A 384 -23.44 17.33 10.83
C SER A 384 -23.40 16.47 12.10
N LEU A 385 -22.21 16.11 12.58
CA LEU A 385 -22.04 15.35 13.83
C LEU A 385 -22.45 16.18 15.05
N ALA A 386 -22.10 17.47 15.09
CA ALA A 386 -22.49 18.37 16.18
C ALA A 386 -24.02 18.58 16.23
N LEU A 387 -24.67 18.79 15.08
CA LEU A 387 -26.12 18.91 14.98
C LEU A 387 -26.83 17.60 15.36
N ALA A 388 -26.30 16.45 14.92
CA ALA A 388 -26.83 15.14 15.31
C ALA A 388 -26.72 14.92 16.82
N PHE A 389 -25.62 15.36 17.44
CA PHE A 389 -25.42 15.28 18.88
C PHE A 389 -26.39 16.19 19.64
N ASP A 390 -26.58 17.44 19.20
CA ASP A 390 -27.53 18.40 19.81
C ASP A 390 -28.98 17.90 19.71
N LEU A 391 -29.39 17.42 18.53
CA LEU A 391 -30.72 16.82 18.33
C LEU A 391 -30.92 15.58 19.20
N ALA A 392 -29.89 14.75 19.37
CA ALA A 392 -29.95 13.59 20.26
C ALA A 392 -30.08 14.02 21.73
N GLN A 393 -29.38 15.07 22.17
CA GLN A 393 -29.53 15.61 23.53
C GLN A 393 -30.93 16.17 23.78
N GLN A 394 -31.47 16.97 22.86
CA GLN A 394 -32.83 17.50 22.96
C GLN A 394 -33.88 16.36 23.02
N ALA A 395 -33.69 15.30 22.24
CA ALA A 395 -34.58 14.14 22.27
C ALA A 395 -34.52 13.40 23.63
N VAL A 396 -33.34 13.29 24.24
CA VAL A 396 -33.18 12.70 25.58
C VAL A 396 -33.82 13.60 26.66
N GLU A 397 -33.65 14.91 26.57
CA GLU A 397 -34.28 15.86 27.52
C GLU A 397 -35.80 15.85 27.44
N LEU A 398 -36.38 15.85 26.23
CA LEU A 398 -37.82 15.75 26.02
C LEU A 398 -38.39 14.42 26.53
N ARG A 399 -37.68 13.30 26.29
CA ARG A 399 -38.05 12.00 26.84
C ARG A 399 -37.98 11.99 28.36
N GLY A 400 -36.91 12.54 28.94
CA GLY A 400 -36.76 12.66 30.39
C GLY A 400 -37.83 13.56 31.03
N ALA A 401 -38.24 14.64 30.37
CA ALA A 401 -39.33 15.49 30.81
C ALA A 401 -40.69 14.76 30.76
N ALA A 402 -40.96 14.03 29.67
CA ALA A 402 -42.17 13.22 29.53
C ALA A 402 -42.23 12.08 30.56
N GLU A 403 -41.10 11.46 30.87
CA GLU A 403 -40.99 10.44 31.92
C GLU A 403 -41.21 11.01 33.32
N ARG A 404 -40.67 12.19 33.63
CA ARG A 404 -40.94 12.89 34.90
C ARG A 404 -42.41 13.28 35.04
N GLU A 405 -43.03 13.78 33.97
CA GLU A 405 -44.46 14.10 33.98
C GLU A 405 -45.31 12.83 34.16
N ALA A 406 -44.95 11.73 33.48
CA ALA A 406 -45.60 10.44 33.65
C ALA A 406 -45.41 9.88 35.06
N LEU A 407 -44.24 10.05 35.67
CA LEU A 407 -43.97 9.64 37.05
C LEU A 407 -44.80 10.46 38.04
N LEU A 408 -44.87 11.78 37.89
CA LEU A 408 -45.70 12.65 38.73
C LEU A 408 -47.20 12.31 38.58
N ARG A 409 -47.67 12.01 37.37
CA ARG A 409 -49.05 11.52 37.14
C ARG A 409 -49.28 10.16 37.81
N ARG A 410 -48.33 9.23 37.70
CA ARG A 410 -48.39 7.93 38.38
C ARG A 410 -48.35 8.08 39.90
N GLU A 411 -47.57 8.99 40.44
CA GLU A 411 -47.52 9.28 41.88
C GLU A 411 -48.83 9.92 42.37
N ALA A 412 -49.43 10.83 41.59
CA ALA A 412 -50.74 11.41 41.88
C ALA A 412 -51.88 10.37 41.80
N GLU A 413 -51.84 9.49 40.78
CA GLU A 413 -52.73 8.34 40.65
C GLU A 413 -52.50 7.31 41.76
N GLU A 414 -51.25 7.08 42.16
CA GLU A 414 -50.89 6.20 43.26
C GLU A 414 -51.38 6.76 44.59
N GLN A 415 -51.22 8.05 44.87
CA GLN A 415 -51.75 8.70 46.07
C GLN A 415 -53.28 8.67 46.08
N GLY A 416 -53.94 8.96 44.94
CA GLY A 416 -55.39 8.81 44.79
C GLY A 416 -55.86 7.37 44.94
N SER A 417 -55.06 6.40 44.48
CA SER A 417 -55.34 4.97 44.64
C SER A 417 -55.03 4.48 46.05
N ARG A 418 -54.05 5.04 46.77
CA ARG A 418 -53.73 4.74 48.18
C ARG A 418 -54.86 5.21 49.08
N ALA A 419 -55.43 6.41 48.85
CA ALA A 419 -56.63 6.88 49.53
C ALA A 419 -57.85 5.96 49.29
N ARG A 420 -58.02 5.45 48.06
CA ARG A 420 -59.07 4.45 47.74
C ARG A 420 -58.76 3.05 48.28
N ARG A 421 -57.48 2.67 48.35
CA ARG A 421 -56.99 1.39 48.86
C ARG A 421 -56.99 1.36 50.38
N GLU A 422 -56.86 2.45 51.11
CA GLU A 422 -57.09 2.48 52.55
C GLU A 422 -58.58 2.30 52.87
N ALA A 423 -59.45 2.89 52.04
CA ALA A 423 -60.89 2.62 52.08
C ALA A 423 -61.26 1.18 51.66
N ALA A 424 -60.45 0.52 50.81
CA ALA A 424 -60.66 -0.86 50.35
C ALA A 424 -59.87 -1.93 51.16
N ARG A 425 -58.77 -1.59 51.84
CA ARG A 425 -57.96 -2.45 52.70
C ARG A 425 -58.76 -2.92 53.91
N ALA A 426 -59.63 -2.07 54.44
CA ALA A 426 -60.62 -2.46 55.44
C ALA A 426 -61.60 -3.56 54.95
N ASN A 427 -61.76 -3.74 53.63
CA ASN A 427 -62.65 -4.73 53.02
C ASN A 427 -61.93 -5.94 52.38
N ALA A 428 -60.64 -5.83 52.04
CA ALA A 428 -59.92 -6.82 51.23
C ALA A 428 -58.82 -7.61 51.98
N GLU A 429 -58.55 -7.30 53.26
CA GLU A 429 -57.75 -8.16 54.15
C GLU A 429 -58.34 -9.58 54.31
N ALA A 430 -59.60 -9.79 53.90
CA ALA A 430 -60.31 -11.04 54.06
C ALA A 430 -60.10 -12.09 52.95
N ALA A 431 -59.49 -11.80 51.79
CA ALA A 431 -59.70 -12.67 50.61
C ALA A 431 -58.50 -13.37 49.96
N GLN A 432 -57.43 -12.72 49.49
CA GLN A 432 -56.73 -13.35 48.34
C GLN A 432 -55.28 -12.89 48.04
N GLN A 433 -54.31 -13.16 48.92
CA GLN A 433 -52.87 -13.11 48.55
C GLN A 433 -52.04 -14.21 49.25
N ARG A 434 -52.53 -15.45 49.20
CA ARG A 434 -51.68 -16.65 49.22
C ARG A 434 -51.28 -16.95 47.77
N GLY A 435 -50.03 -17.38 47.54
CA GLY A 435 -49.66 -18.00 46.27
C GLY A 435 -48.20 -17.83 45.89
N LEU A 436 -47.91 -17.00 44.89
CA LEU A 436 -46.87 -17.38 43.93
C LEU A 436 -45.62 -16.48 43.84
N VAL A 437 -45.69 -15.21 44.23
CA VAL A 437 -44.59 -14.26 43.93
C VAL A 437 -43.49 -14.23 45.00
N GLY A 438 -43.80 -14.56 46.26
CA GLY A 438 -42.80 -14.68 47.33
C GLY A 438 -41.83 -15.87 47.17
N PHE A 439 -42.17 -16.82 46.30
CA PHE A 439 -41.40 -18.04 46.10
C PHE A 439 -40.20 -17.86 45.14
N PHE A 440 -40.36 -17.10 44.04
CA PHE A 440 -39.29 -16.85 43.07
C PHE A 440 -38.14 -15.99 43.63
N TRP A 441 -38.45 -15.06 44.53
CA TRP A 441 -37.46 -14.16 45.13
C TRP A 441 -36.48 -14.90 46.07
N ASN A 442 -36.91 -15.98 46.73
CA ASN A 442 -36.08 -16.75 47.65
C ASN A 442 -35.15 -17.77 46.96
N VAL A 443 -35.48 -18.24 45.75
CA VAL A 443 -34.64 -19.21 45.02
C VAL A 443 -33.47 -18.53 44.30
N LEU A 444 -33.68 -17.31 43.78
CA LEU A 444 -32.63 -16.56 43.08
C LEU A 444 -31.66 -15.83 44.03
N SER A 445 -32.03 -15.63 45.30
CA SER A 445 -31.21 -14.93 46.30
C SER A 445 -30.21 -15.84 47.05
N GLN A 446 -30.22 -17.15 46.83
CA GLN A 446 -29.26 -18.09 47.45
C GLN A 446 -28.02 -18.43 46.60
N GLY A 447 -27.88 -17.86 45.39
CA GLY A 447 -26.77 -18.16 44.46
C GLY A 447 -25.72 -17.06 44.31
N ASN A 448 -25.47 -16.22 45.33
CA ASN A 448 -24.54 -15.08 45.26
C ASN A 448 -23.09 -15.46 45.69
N PRO A 449 -22.08 -15.46 44.80
CA PRO A 449 -20.69 -15.71 45.17
C PRO A 449 -19.91 -14.39 45.25
N ALA A 450 -20.30 -13.49 46.17
CA ALA A 450 -19.48 -12.32 46.50
C ALA A 450 -18.51 -12.56 47.69
N TYR A 451 -18.52 -13.74 48.31
CA TYR A 451 -17.63 -14.07 49.44
C TYR A 451 -17.26 -15.56 49.49
N SER A 452 -16.39 -16.01 48.59
CA SER A 452 -15.42 -17.09 48.86
C SER A 452 -14.56 -17.31 47.63
N GLY A 453 -13.25 -17.12 47.78
CA GLY A 453 -12.29 -17.52 46.78
C GLY A 453 -12.46 -19.01 46.47
N GLY A 454 -12.56 -19.32 45.19
CA GLY A 454 -12.57 -20.68 44.66
C GLY A 454 -13.79 -21.51 45.09
N VAL A 455 -14.96 -21.28 44.50
CA VAL A 455 -16.10 -22.19 44.62
C VAL A 455 -16.74 -22.48 43.26
N ARG A 456 -16.97 -23.78 43.07
CA ARG A 456 -17.41 -24.51 41.88
C ARG A 456 -18.72 -23.97 41.29
N GLU A 457 -18.81 -23.95 39.96
CA GLU A 457 -20.00 -23.70 39.10
C GLU A 457 -21.29 -24.48 39.49
N ARG A 458 -21.25 -25.38 40.47
CA ARG A 458 -22.36 -26.27 40.85
C ARG A 458 -23.52 -25.57 41.57
N THR A 459 -23.31 -24.48 42.33
CA THR A 459 -24.37 -23.89 43.17
C THR A 459 -25.43 -23.09 42.41
N VAL A 460 -25.06 -22.37 41.33
CA VAL A 460 -26.03 -21.67 40.47
C VAL A 460 -26.84 -22.66 39.64
N ALA A 461 -26.17 -23.72 39.16
CA ALA A 461 -26.82 -24.82 38.45
C ALA A 461 -27.89 -25.51 39.32
N GLU A 462 -27.58 -25.83 40.57
CA GLU A 462 -28.53 -26.43 41.54
C GLU A 462 -29.73 -25.52 41.84
N ALA A 463 -29.53 -24.21 42.00
CA ALA A 463 -30.62 -23.27 42.26
C ALA A 463 -31.60 -23.17 41.06
N VAL A 464 -31.07 -23.16 39.83
CA VAL A 464 -31.88 -23.16 38.61
C VAL A 464 -32.66 -24.47 38.44
N GLN A 465 -32.06 -25.62 38.75
CA GLN A 465 -32.76 -26.93 38.73
C GLN A 465 -33.93 -27.01 39.73
N ILE A 466 -33.75 -26.48 40.95
CA ILE A 466 -34.79 -26.51 41.98
C ILE A 466 -36.00 -25.64 41.57
N ALA A 467 -35.75 -24.44 41.06
CA ALA A 467 -36.82 -23.57 40.51
C ALA A 467 -37.51 -24.24 39.32
N SER A 468 -36.73 -24.81 38.40
CA SER A 468 -37.19 -25.52 37.20
C SER A 468 -38.16 -26.66 37.52
N ARG A 469 -37.81 -27.59 38.41
CA ARG A 469 -38.65 -28.75 38.76
C ARG A 469 -39.97 -28.37 39.42
N ARG A 470 -40.01 -27.28 40.18
CA ARG A 470 -41.24 -26.85 40.85
C ARG A 470 -42.24 -26.22 39.88
N VAL A 471 -41.76 -25.50 38.87
CA VAL A 471 -42.61 -24.98 37.78
C VAL A 471 -43.23 -26.15 36.98
N LEU A 472 -42.49 -27.24 36.77
CA LEU A 472 -42.98 -28.42 36.05
C LEU A 472 -44.05 -29.22 36.82
N ASN A 473 -43.96 -29.25 38.15
CA ASN A 473 -44.80 -30.11 38.99
C ASN A 473 -46.11 -29.45 39.46
N ASP A 474 -46.25 -28.12 39.36
CA ASP A 474 -47.41 -27.39 39.90
C ASP A 474 -48.01 -26.36 38.90
N PRO A 475 -48.45 -26.78 37.69
CA PRO A 475 -48.89 -25.85 36.64
C PRO A 475 -50.27 -25.21 36.88
N GLN A 476 -51.03 -25.64 37.89
CA GLN A 476 -52.46 -25.34 38.01
C GLN A 476 -52.81 -23.91 38.49
N GLU A 477 -51.81 -23.10 38.86
CA GLU A 477 -52.03 -21.73 39.40
C GLU A 477 -51.55 -20.58 38.49
N LEU A 478 -51.03 -20.88 37.29
CA LEU A 478 -50.44 -19.88 36.38
C LEU A 478 -51.35 -19.58 35.18
N SER A 479 -51.38 -18.32 34.71
CA SER A 479 -51.98 -18.02 33.41
C SER A 479 -51.12 -18.63 32.29
N PRO A 480 -51.70 -19.11 31.17
CA PRO A 480 -50.94 -19.71 30.07
C PRO A 480 -49.80 -18.83 29.53
N GLU A 481 -49.98 -17.51 29.56
CA GLU A 481 -48.97 -16.53 29.12
C GLU A 481 -47.79 -16.45 30.10
N LEU A 482 -48.07 -16.43 31.41
CA LEU A 482 -47.03 -16.38 32.44
C LEU A 482 -46.27 -17.70 32.55
N GLU A 483 -46.97 -18.84 32.40
CA GLU A 483 -46.37 -20.17 32.33
C GLU A 483 -45.41 -20.28 31.13
N LEU A 484 -45.82 -19.77 29.96
CA LEU A 484 -45.00 -19.71 28.76
C LEU A 484 -43.71 -18.89 28.96
N GLU A 485 -43.81 -17.74 29.65
CA GLU A 485 -42.65 -16.88 29.94
C GLU A 485 -41.65 -17.54 30.90
N ILE A 486 -42.13 -18.18 31.95
CA ILE A 486 -41.28 -18.86 32.92
C ILE A 486 -40.51 -20.00 32.25
N HIS A 487 -41.17 -20.76 31.37
CA HIS A 487 -40.50 -21.82 30.62
C HIS A 487 -39.44 -21.29 29.65
N ALA A 488 -39.67 -20.16 28.98
CA ALA A 488 -38.66 -19.53 28.12
C ALA A 488 -37.41 -19.11 28.90
N ILE A 489 -37.58 -18.49 30.08
CA ILE A 489 -36.48 -18.06 30.94
C ILE A 489 -35.71 -19.26 31.49
N ALA A 490 -36.42 -20.33 31.89
CA ALA A 490 -35.80 -21.56 32.37
C ALA A 490 -34.95 -22.23 31.28
N ILE A 491 -35.45 -22.31 30.05
CA ILE A 491 -34.69 -22.87 28.90
C ILE A 491 -33.40 -22.06 28.67
N GLU A 492 -33.48 -20.73 28.67
CA GLU A 492 -32.31 -19.86 28.47
C GLU A 492 -31.25 -20.02 29.58
N HIS A 493 -31.66 -20.08 30.84
CA HIS A 493 -30.71 -20.18 31.94
C HIS A 493 -30.12 -21.58 32.08
N LEU A 494 -30.93 -22.64 31.96
CA LEU A 494 -30.47 -24.03 31.96
C LEU A 494 -29.45 -24.29 30.85
N LEU A 495 -29.59 -23.58 29.73
CA LEU A 495 -28.63 -23.59 28.63
C LEU A 495 -27.28 -22.99 28.97
N GLN A 496 -27.30 -21.82 29.61
CA GLN A 496 -26.09 -21.11 29.99
C GLN A 496 -25.30 -21.89 31.04
N VAL A 497 -25.99 -22.60 31.95
CA VAL A 497 -25.35 -23.42 32.99
C VAL A 497 -25.06 -24.87 32.55
N GLY A 498 -25.30 -25.23 31.29
CA GLY A 498 -24.90 -26.51 30.71
C GLY A 498 -25.74 -27.73 31.12
N LEU A 499 -26.94 -27.52 31.67
CA LEU A 499 -27.81 -28.59 32.19
C LEU A 499 -28.80 -29.09 31.14
N ALA A 500 -28.28 -29.62 30.03
CA ALA A 500 -29.08 -30.00 28.87
C ALA A 500 -30.21 -31.02 29.17
N SER A 501 -29.99 -31.94 30.11
CA SER A 501 -30.97 -32.98 30.46
C SER A 501 -32.24 -32.44 31.13
N GLU A 502 -32.18 -31.26 31.77
CA GLU A 502 -33.34 -30.68 32.46
C GLU A 502 -34.17 -29.74 31.57
N ILE A 503 -33.74 -29.54 30.32
CA ILE A 503 -34.37 -28.62 29.38
C ILE A 503 -35.60 -29.24 28.70
N GLU A 504 -35.55 -30.54 28.39
CA GLU A 504 -36.57 -31.22 27.57
C GLU A 504 -38.00 -31.10 28.13
N PRO A 505 -38.26 -31.22 29.44
CA PRO A 505 -39.61 -31.05 30.00
C PRO A 505 -40.14 -29.62 29.80
N HIS A 506 -39.27 -28.61 29.91
CA HIS A 506 -39.63 -27.22 29.67
C HIS A 506 -39.87 -26.94 28.18
N LEU A 507 -39.09 -27.55 27.28
CA LEU A 507 -39.33 -27.47 25.84
C LEU A 507 -40.68 -28.06 25.45
N ALA A 508 -41.02 -29.23 25.99
CA ALA A 508 -42.28 -29.90 25.72
C ALA A 508 -43.47 -29.03 26.16
N ARG A 509 -43.40 -28.49 27.38
CA ARG A 509 -44.46 -27.63 27.92
C ARG A 509 -44.56 -26.29 27.21
N TYR A 510 -43.43 -25.67 26.88
CA TYR A 510 -43.37 -24.44 26.09
C TYR A 510 -44.03 -24.63 24.70
N ALA A 511 -43.74 -25.74 24.02
CA ALA A 511 -44.32 -26.05 22.72
C ALA A 511 -45.85 -26.28 22.79
N GLU A 512 -46.34 -26.93 23.84
CA GLU A 512 -47.78 -27.12 24.09
C GLU A 512 -48.49 -25.77 24.32
N LEU A 513 -47.97 -24.95 25.24
CA LEU A 513 -48.58 -23.66 25.61
C LEU A 513 -48.61 -22.69 24.44
N ARG A 514 -47.55 -22.68 23.62
CA ARG A 514 -47.48 -21.80 22.44
C ARG A 514 -48.60 -22.06 21.43
N GLN A 515 -49.06 -23.29 21.28
CA GLN A 515 -50.17 -23.59 20.37
C GLN A 515 -51.51 -23.05 20.88
N ARG A 516 -51.63 -22.77 22.19
CA ARG A 516 -52.86 -22.31 22.84
C ARG A 516 -52.93 -20.78 22.99
N VAL A 517 -51.80 -20.08 22.94
CA VAL A 517 -51.73 -18.62 23.12
C VAL A 517 -51.69 -17.91 21.75
N CYS A 518 -52.75 -17.16 21.41
CA CYS A 518 -52.87 -16.39 20.16
C CYS A 518 -52.52 -14.89 20.35
N ALA A 519 -51.30 -14.47 19.94
CA ALA A 519 -50.73 -13.10 19.78
C ALA A 519 -50.40 -12.26 21.05
N PRO A 520 -49.57 -11.18 21.01
CA PRO A 520 -48.42 -10.80 20.18
C PRO A 520 -47.12 -10.74 21.06
N LEU A 521 -46.55 -11.89 21.44
CA LEU A 521 -45.28 -11.98 22.17
C LEU A 521 -44.12 -12.31 21.22
N GLU A 522 -44.07 -11.63 20.08
CA GLU A 522 -43.21 -11.96 18.93
C GLU A 522 -41.72 -11.98 19.30
N ALA A 523 -41.21 -10.97 20.02
CA ALA A 523 -39.78 -10.90 20.35
C ALA A 523 -39.30 -12.01 21.29
N ARG A 524 -40.11 -12.40 22.30
CA ARG A 524 -39.75 -13.46 23.25
C ARG A 524 -39.95 -14.85 22.66
N ALA A 525 -40.97 -15.04 21.82
CA ALA A 525 -41.15 -16.28 21.06
C ALA A 525 -39.95 -16.57 20.14
N ALA A 526 -39.40 -15.54 19.49
CA ALA A 526 -38.19 -15.67 18.69
C ALA A 526 -36.94 -16.01 19.52
N THR A 527 -36.81 -15.47 20.74
CA THR A 527 -35.72 -15.81 21.67
C THR A 527 -35.81 -17.27 22.11
N ALA A 528 -37.01 -17.74 22.46
CA ALA A 528 -37.21 -19.14 22.79
C ALA A 528 -36.86 -20.04 21.60
N ASP A 529 -37.45 -19.83 20.41
CA ASP A 529 -37.14 -20.62 19.21
C ASP A 529 -35.63 -20.65 18.91
N TYR A 530 -34.91 -19.54 19.07
CA TYR A 530 -33.45 -19.51 18.95
C TYR A 530 -32.75 -20.49 19.92
N TRP A 531 -33.12 -20.46 21.20
CA TRP A 531 -32.53 -21.33 22.21
C TRP A 531 -32.90 -22.81 22.03
N ILE A 532 -34.16 -23.11 21.66
CA ILE A 532 -34.59 -24.47 21.28
C ILE A 532 -33.76 -24.96 20.09
N GLY A 533 -33.62 -24.12 19.06
CA GLY A 533 -32.81 -24.43 17.88
C GLY A 533 -31.36 -24.75 18.25
N ARG A 534 -30.75 -23.94 19.12
CA ARG A 534 -29.38 -24.17 19.60
C ARG A 534 -29.24 -25.49 20.34
N GLN A 535 -30.21 -25.85 21.18
CA GLN A 535 -30.23 -27.16 21.86
C GLN A 535 -30.36 -28.32 20.90
N ARG A 536 -31.35 -28.28 20.00
CA ARG A 536 -31.55 -29.32 19.00
C ARG A 536 -30.30 -29.52 18.15
N ARG A 537 -29.59 -28.44 17.80
CA ARG A 537 -28.31 -28.51 17.07
C ARG A 537 -27.22 -29.20 17.88
N LEU A 538 -27.09 -28.88 19.17
CA LEU A 538 -26.11 -29.53 20.07
C LEU A 538 -26.40 -31.02 20.27
N LEU A 539 -27.68 -31.41 20.27
CA LEU A 539 -28.13 -32.80 20.36
C LEU A 539 -28.09 -33.54 19.01
N GLY A 540 -27.60 -32.92 17.93
CA GLY A 540 -27.54 -33.54 16.59
C GLY A 540 -28.87 -33.57 15.83
N ALA A 541 -29.96 -33.03 16.38
CA ALA A 541 -31.25 -32.90 15.72
C ALA A 541 -31.28 -31.70 14.74
N THR A 542 -30.35 -31.70 13.78
CA THR A 542 -30.00 -30.55 12.91
C THR A 542 -31.19 -30.05 12.06
N ARG A 543 -32.04 -30.95 11.54
CA ARG A 543 -33.23 -30.56 10.77
C ARG A 543 -34.27 -29.83 11.62
N ALA A 544 -34.50 -30.31 12.85
CA ALA A 544 -35.40 -29.65 13.79
C ALA A 544 -34.85 -28.29 14.21
N ALA A 545 -33.53 -28.20 14.44
CA ALA A 545 -32.86 -26.94 14.75
C ALA A 545 -33.08 -25.89 13.65
N ARG A 546 -32.96 -26.27 12.38
CA ARG A 546 -33.19 -25.37 11.23
C ARG A 546 -34.58 -24.74 11.28
N CYS A 547 -35.62 -25.57 11.45
CA CYS A 547 -37.01 -25.07 11.49
C CYS A 547 -37.24 -24.06 12.62
N HIS A 548 -36.60 -24.25 13.77
CA HIS A 548 -36.68 -23.29 14.87
C HIS A 548 -35.95 -21.98 14.56
N PHE A 549 -34.75 -22.03 13.97
CA PHE A 549 -34.04 -20.81 13.58
C PHE A 549 -34.73 -20.02 12.47
N GLU A 550 -35.29 -20.69 11.46
CA GLU A 550 -36.09 -20.06 10.40
C GLU A 550 -37.30 -19.34 10.99
N ARG A 551 -38.01 -19.99 11.92
CA ARG A 551 -39.15 -19.39 12.62
C ARG A 551 -38.73 -18.20 13.49
N ALA A 552 -37.63 -18.31 14.23
CA ALA A 552 -37.08 -17.20 15.00
C ALA A 552 -36.72 -16.01 14.10
N LEU A 553 -36.16 -16.28 12.92
CA LEU A 553 -35.79 -15.27 11.93
C LEU A 553 -37.02 -14.59 11.31
N GLU A 554 -38.04 -15.36 10.92
CA GLU A 554 -39.32 -14.85 10.40
C GLU A 554 -39.98 -13.89 11.39
N ILE A 555 -40.08 -14.30 12.66
CA ILE A 555 -40.70 -13.49 13.70
C ILE A 555 -39.90 -12.19 13.93
N ARG A 556 -38.56 -12.25 13.96
CA ARG A 556 -37.72 -11.04 14.14
C ARG A 556 -37.76 -10.10 12.93
N ARG A 557 -37.91 -10.62 11.71
CA ARG A 557 -38.10 -9.81 10.50
C ARG A 557 -39.46 -9.13 10.49
N ALA A 558 -40.51 -9.83 10.92
CA ALA A 558 -41.88 -9.30 10.98
C ALA A 558 -42.05 -8.23 12.07
N ALA A 559 -41.40 -8.40 13.22
CA ALA A 559 -41.54 -7.51 14.38
C ALA A 559 -40.96 -6.09 14.20
N TRP A 560 -40.39 -5.75 13.03
CA TRP A 560 -39.73 -4.45 12.74
C TRP A 560 -38.73 -4.01 13.84
N SER A 561 -38.20 -4.94 14.64
CA SER A 561 -37.38 -4.59 15.79
C SER A 561 -36.00 -4.15 15.32
N GLU A 562 -35.59 -2.96 15.73
CA GLU A 562 -34.30 -2.30 15.46
C GLU A 562 -33.06 -3.09 15.94
N ASP A 563 -33.24 -4.25 16.58
CA ASP A 563 -32.16 -5.06 17.14
C ASP A 563 -31.46 -5.93 16.07
N ALA A 564 -30.71 -5.24 15.20
CA ALA A 564 -29.89 -5.85 14.16
C ALA A 564 -28.86 -6.85 14.73
N GLN A 565 -28.48 -6.75 16.01
CA GLN A 565 -27.56 -7.68 16.64
C GLN A 565 -28.21 -9.06 16.86
N GLN A 566 -29.45 -9.11 17.32
CA GLN A 566 -30.16 -10.39 17.52
C GLN A 566 -30.46 -11.09 16.19
N LEU A 567 -30.82 -10.34 15.15
CA LEU A 567 -30.98 -10.88 13.80
C LEU A 567 -29.68 -11.55 13.32
N GLY A 568 -28.54 -10.86 13.48
CA GLY A 568 -27.24 -11.43 13.16
C GLY A 568 -26.93 -12.74 13.91
N ARG A 569 -27.25 -12.83 15.21
CA ARG A 569 -27.04 -14.05 16.01
C ARG A 569 -27.86 -15.25 15.54
N VAL A 570 -29.13 -15.03 15.19
CA VAL A 570 -30.00 -16.08 14.65
C VAL A 570 -29.47 -16.56 13.30
N LEU A 571 -29.07 -15.62 12.42
CA LEU A 571 -28.51 -15.93 11.10
C LEU A 571 -27.19 -16.70 11.17
N VAL A 572 -26.28 -16.38 12.11
CA VAL A 572 -25.05 -17.17 12.32
C VAL A 572 -25.39 -18.61 12.72
N SER A 573 -26.33 -18.80 13.64
CA SER A 573 -26.73 -20.14 14.11
C SER A 573 -27.45 -20.94 13.02
N LEU A 574 -28.29 -20.29 12.22
CA LEU A 574 -28.92 -20.87 11.04
C LEU A 574 -27.87 -21.30 10.01
N GLY A 575 -26.90 -20.43 9.72
CA GLY A 575 -25.80 -20.73 8.79
C GLY A 575 -24.94 -21.91 9.24
N HIS A 576 -24.62 -22.01 10.54
CA HIS A 576 -23.94 -23.20 11.10
C HIS A 576 -24.76 -24.48 10.91
N THR A 577 -26.08 -24.40 11.09
CA THR A 577 -27.01 -25.53 10.94
C THR A 577 -27.13 -25.97 9.47
N GLN A 578 -27.27 -25.02 8.55
CA GLN A 578 -27.31 -25.27 7.11
C GLN A 578 -26.00 -25.91 6.62
N ARG A 579 -24.85 -25.45 7.13
CA ARG A 579 -23.54 -26.07 6.84
C ARG A 579 -23.48 -27.52 7.32
N GLN A 580 -24.00 -27.83 8.51
CA GLN A 580 -24.07 -29.21 9.02
C GLN A 580 -24.98 -30.12 8.17
N LEU A 581 -25.98 -29.54 7.51
CA LEU A 581 -26.85 -30.26 6.55
C LEU A 581 -26.23 -30.39 5.14
N GLY A 582 -25.05 -29.80 4.90
CA GLY A 582 -24.41 -29.76 3.57
C GLY A 582 -24.95 -28.68 2.63
N GLU A 583 -25.81 -27.78 3.12
CA GLU A 583 -26.46 -26.72 2.34
C GLU A 583 -25.54 -25.48 2.25
N LEU A 584 -24.40 -25.62 1.58
CA LEU A 584 -23.33 -24.61 1.59
C LEU A 584 -23.75 -23.23 1.06
N GLU A 585 -24.59 -23.18 0.02
CA GLU A 585 -25.06 -21.90 -0.54
C GLU A 585 -25.98 -21.14 0.41
N SER A 586 -26.94 -21.84 1.01
CA SER A 586 -27.83 -21.26 2.02
C SER A 586 -27.05 -20.83 3.25
N ALA A 587 -26.07 -21.63 3.68
CA ALA A 587 -25.19 -21.29 4.79
C ALA A 587 -24.39 -20.00 4.51
N ALA A 588 -23.81 -19.87 3.31
CA ALA A 588 -23.08 -18.67 2.89
C ALA A 588 -24.00 -17.44 2.88
N ALA A 589 -25.22 -17.57 2.34
CA ALA A 589 -26.21 -16.49 2.33
C ALA A 589 -26.56 -16.02 3.76
N SER A 590 -26.83 -16.96 4.67
CA SER A 590 -27.14 -16.65 6.08
C SER A 590 -25.98 -15.92 6.78
N HIS A 591 -24.73 -16.35 6.57
CA HIS A 591 -23.58 -15.67 7.18
C HIS A 591 -23.27 -14.30 6.56
N ALA A 592 -23.47 -14.14 5.25
CA ALA A 592 -23.35 -12.85 4.58
C ALA A 592 -24.41 -11.85 5.09
N GLU A 593 -25.65 -12.31 5.25
CA GLU A 593 -26.73 -11.50 5.82
C GLU A 593 -26.45 -11.17 7.30
N ALA A 594 -25.92 -12.11 8.07
CA ALA A 594 -25.50 -11.85 9.45
C ALA A 594 -24.43 -10.75 9.53
N ALA A 595 -23.42 -10.80 8.66
CA ALA A 595 -22.38 -9.78 8.59
C ALA A 595 -22.95 -8.39 8.26
N PHE A 596 -23.90 -8.32 7.33
CA PHE A 596 -24.62 -7.08 7.02
C PHE A 596 -25.35 -6.50 8.25
N HIS A 597 -26.06 -7.35 9.00
CA HIS A 597 -26.76 -6.93 10.21
C HIS A 597 -25.81 -6.50 11.34
N PHE A 598 -24.66 -7.16 11.50
CA PHE A 598 -23.64 -6.74 12.47
C PHE A 598 -23.01 -5.39 12.11
N VAL A 599 -22.74 -5.12 10.84
CA VAL A 599 -22.29 -3.79 10.39
C VAL A 599 -23.35 -2.73 10.68
N ARG A 600 -24.63 -3.03 10.41
CA ARG A 600 -25.76 -2.12 10.69
C ARG A 600 -25.94 -1.84 12.19
N ALA A 601 -25.62 -2.80 13.06
CA ALA A 601 -25.70 -2.64 14.52
C ALA A 601 -24.59 -1.76 15.12
N GLY A 602 -23.68 -1.21 14.30
CA GLY A 602 -22.63 -0.30 14.77
C GLY A 602 -21.67 -0.97 15.76
N ARG A 603 -21.20 -0.22 16.77
CA ARG A 603 -20.19 -0.73 17.73
C ARG A 603 -20.60 -2.04 18.41
N ALA A 604 -21.89 -2.21 18.76
CA ALA A 604 -22.38 -3.42 19.42
C ALA A 604 -22.38 -4.65 18.50
N GLY A 605 -22.51 -4.45 17.18
CA GLY A 605 -22.46 -5.54 16.20
C GLY A 605 -21.04 -5.96 15.82
N LEU A 606 -20.07 -5.04 15.91
CA LEU A 606 -18.67 -5.31 15.55
C LEU A 606 -18.04 -6.44 16.38
N GLU A 607 -18.49 -6.64 17.61
CA GLU A 607 -18.08 -7.77 18.48
C GLU A 607 -18.47 -9.16 17.93
N ASN A 608 -19.39 -9.26 16.97
CA ASN A 608 -19.83 -10.54 16.41
C ASN A 608 -19.55 -10.66 14.90
N LEU A 609 -19.03 -9.59 14.29
CA LEU A 609 -18.76 -9.55 12.85
C LEU A 609 -17.69 -10.57 12.44
N HIS A 610 -16.62 -10.69 13.22
CA HIS A 610 -15.52 -11.62 12.92
C HIS A 610 -15.98 -13.09 12.93
N VAL A 611 -16.97 -13.46 13.75
CA VAL A 611 -17.54 -14.81 13.80
C VAL A 611 -18.28 -15.14 12.50
N ALA A 612 -19.05 -14.18 11.98
CA ALA A 612 -19.75 -14.33 10.69
C ALA A 612 -18.75 -14.44 9.53
N LEU A 613 -17.72 -13.59 9.50
CA LEU A 613 -16.68 -13.61 8.46
C LEU A 613 -15.87 -14.91 8.48
N THR A 614 -15.46 -15.39 9.67
CA THR A 614 -14.76 -16.67 9.82
C THR A 614 -15.61 -17.83 9.32
N SER A 615 -16.90 -17.85 9.67
CA SER A 615 -17.83 -18.89 9.23
C SER A 615 -18.05 -18.87 7.71
N LEU A 616 -18.17 -17.68 7.12
CA LEU A 616 -18.30 -17.51 5.67
C LEU A 616 -17.02 -17.94 4.94
N GLY A 617 -15.85 -17.55 5.43
CA GLY A 617 -14.56 -17.97 4.86
C GLY A 617 -14.37 -19.48 4.90
N LYS A 618 -14.82 -20.16 5.96
CA LYS A 618 -14.82 -21.62 6.04
C LYS A 618 -15.72 -22.27 4.99
N ILE A 619 -16.87 -21.67 4.70
CA ILE A 619 -17.79 -22.18 3.67
C ILE A 619 -17.18 -21.98 2.28
N GLU A 620 -16.60 -20.82 1.99
CA GLU A 620 -15.94 -20.57 0.71
C GLU A 620 -14.74 -21.50 0.50
N LEU A 621 -14.00 -21.84 1.56
CA LEU A 621 -12.97 -22.89 1.51
C LEU A 621 -13.56 -24.25 1.12
N LEU A 622 -14.68 -24.66 1.71
CA LEU A 622 -15.36 -25.92 1.39
C LEU A 622 -15.94 -25.95 -0.04
N ARG A 623 -16.28 -24.78 -0.60
CA ARG A 623 -16.74 -24.63 -1.99
C ARG A 623 -15.59 -24.63 -3.00
N GLY A 624 -14.34 -24.53 -2.54
CA GLY A 624 -13.15 -24.42 -3.40
C GLY A 624 -12.83 -22.99 -3.85
N GLU A 625 -13.54 -21.97 -3.35
CA GLU A 625 -13.32 -20.55 -3.68
C GLU A 625 -12.19 -19.95 -2.83
N LEU A 626 -10.97 -20.48 -3.02
CA LEU A 626 -9.81 -20.23 -2.15
C LEU A 626 -9.45 -18.75 -2.04
N ALA A 627 -9.57 -17.97 -3.11
CA ALA A 627 -9.26 -16.54 -3.09
C ALA A 627 -10.22 -15.76 -2.18
N ARG A 628 -11.52 -16.08 -2.26
CA ARG A 628 -12.55 -15.45 -1.44
C ARG A 628 -12.45 -15.90 0.01
N ALA A 629 -12.15 -17.17 0.24
CA ALA A 629 -11.90 -17.71 1.58
C ALA A 629 -10.74 -16.99 2.28
N GLU A 630 -9.68 -16.67 1.54
CA GLU A 630 -8.52 -15.97 2.06
C GLU A 630 -8.83 -14.52 2.44
N GLU A 631 -9.53 -13.80 1.57
CA GLU A 631 -9.99 -12.43 1.83
C GLU A 631 -10.85 -12.37 3.10
N LEU A 632 -11.80 -13.30 3.23
CA LEU A 632 -12.69 -13.38 4.37
C LEU A 632 -11.96 -13.77 5.66
N ALA A 633 -11.01 -14.71 5.61
CA ALA A 633 -10.20 -15.09 6.77
C ALA A 633 -9.31 -13.93 7.23
N GLY A 634 -8.70 -13.19 6.30
CA GLY A 634 -7.92 -11.99 6.59
C GLY A 634 -8.76 -10.88 7.22
N ALA A 635 -9.94 -10.60 6.64
CA ALA A 635 -10.88 -9.62 7.19
C ALA A 635 -11.39 -10.02 8.59
N ALA A 636 -11.67 -11.31 8.81
CA ALA A 636 -12.07 -11.81 10.13
C ALA A 636 -10.98 -11.59 11.17
N LEU A 637 -9.73 -11.90 10.83
CA LEU A 637 -8.58 -11.72 11.72
C LEU A 637 -8.35 -10.24 12.08
N GLU A 638 -8.33 -9.36 11.08
CA GLU A 638 -8.18 -7.92 11.28
C GLU A 638 -9.25 -7.36 12.23
N ARG A 639 -10.51 -7.76 12.02
CA ARG A 639 -11.63 -7.30 12.86
C ARG A 639 -11.57 -7.85 14.28
N ALA A 640 -11.25 -9.14 14.43
CA ALA A 640 -11.09 -9.76 15.74
C ALA A 640 -9.99 -9.06 16.55
N THR A 641 -8.83 -8.79 15.95
CA THR A 641 -7.71 -8.09 16.61
C THR A 641 -8.01 -6.64 16.99
N LEU A 642 -8.90 -5.96 16.26
CA LEU A 642 -9.29 -4.57 16.56
C LEU A 642 -10.31 -4.44 17.69
N VAL A 643 -11.21 -5.41 17.84
CA VAL A 643 -12.36 -5.30 18.74
C VAL A 643 -12.12 -6.01 20.07
N LEU A 644 -11.33 -7.08 20.08
CA LEU A 644 -11.14 -7.90 21.26
C LEU A 644 -10.02 -7.32 22.15
N PRO A 645 -10.27 -7.12 23.45
CA PRO A 645 -9.34 -6.44 24.36
C PRO A 645 -8.09 -7.26 24.70
N VAL A 646 -8.07 -8.55 24.39
CA VAL A 646 -6.96 -9.47 24.65
C VAL A 646 -6.57 -10.14 23.34
N LEU A 647 -5.28 -10.07 22.99
CA LEU A 647 -4.72 -10.67 21.77
C LEU A 647 -4.85 -12.20 21.76
N GLU A 648 -4.89 -12.81 22.94
CA GLU A 648 -5.23 -14.21 23.15
C GLU A 648 -6.75 -14.33 23.32
N HIS A 649 -7.46 -14.48 22.20
CA HIS A 649 -8.90 -14.74 22.20
C HIS A 649 -9.24 -15.89 21.24
N SER A 650 -10.20 -16.74 21.64
CA SER A 650 -10.60 -17.94 20.87
C SER A 650 -11.02 -17.63 19.43
N ASP A 651 -11.67 -16.49 19.22
CA ASP A 651 -12.07 -16.06 17.88
C ASP A 651 -10.88 -15.65 16.97
N ILE A 652 -9.82 -15.06 17.54
CA ILE A 652 -8.58 -14.75 16.82
C ILE A 652 -7.90 -16.07 16.43
N ALA A 653 -7.86 -17.03 17.36
CA ALA A 653 -7.35 -18.38 17.10
C ALA A 653 -8.07 -19.06 15.92
N HIS A 654 -9.40 -18.98 15.86
CA HIS A 654 -10.18 -19.55 14.75
C HIS A 654 -9.92 -18.86 13.40
N ALA A 655 -9.82 -17.53 13.38
CA ALA A 655 -9.52 -16.80 12.15
C ALA A 655 -8.11 -17.11 11.62
N LEU A 656 -7.11 -17.18 12.52
CA LEU A 656 -5.74 -17.61 12.20
C LEU A 656 -5.70 -19.02 11.63
N PHE A 657 -6.40 -19.95 12.29
CA PHE A 657 -6.45 -21.35 11.86
C PHE A 657 -7.09 -21.49 10.48
N LEU A 658 -8.19 -20.78 10.21
CA LEU A 658 -8.83 -20.76 8.90
C LEU A 658 -7.89 -20.19 7.83
N LEU A 659 -7.20 -19.08 8.10
CA LEU A 659 -6.23 -18.51 7.16
C LEU A 659 -5.13 -19.52 6.83
N GLY A 660 -4.66 -20.27 7.84
CA GLY A 660 -3.72 -21.37 7.65
C GLY A 660 -4.27 -22.48 6.75
N GLN A 661 -5.52 -22.91 6.96
CA GLN A 661 -6.19 -23.90 6.10
C GLN A 661 -6.31 -23.42 4.65
N VAL A 662 -6.64 -22.15 4.43
CA VAL A 662 -6.73 -21.58 3.09
C VAL A 662 -5.37 -21.52 2.41
N ARG A 663 -4.31 -21.09 3.13
CA ARG A 663 -2.94 -21.06 2.61
C ARG A 663 -2.43 -22.45 2.24
N TRP A 664 -2.70 -23.42 3.09
CA TRP A 664 -2.41 -24.83 2.82
C TRP A 664 -3.10 -25.32 1.55
N ALA A 665 -4.41 -25.06 1.39
CA ALA A 665 -5.16 -25.44 0.20
C ALA A 665 -4.68 -24.76 -1.10
N ARG A 666 -4.02 -23.58 -0.98
CA ARG A 666 -3.42 -22.87 -2.12
C ARG A 666 -2.00 -23.35 -2.48
N GLY A 667 -1.44 -24.29 -1.72
CA GLY A 667 -0.09 -24.84 -1.94
C GLY A 667 1.02 -24.14 -1.16
N ASP A 668 0.70 -23.17 -0.28
CA ASP A 668 1.66 -22.58 0.67
C ASP A 668 1.60 -23.35 1.99
N GLU A 669 2.06 -24.60 1.94
CA GLU A 669 1.91 -25.58 3.02
C GLU A 669 2.69 -25.19 4.28
N GLU A 670 3.92 -24.73 4.14
CA GLU A 670 4.79 -24.32 5.26
C GLU A 670 4.14 -23.18 6.06
N ARG A 671 3.63 -22.16 5.35
CA ARG A 671 2.96 -21.04 6.00
C ARG A 671 1.59 -21.44 6.53
N GLY A 672 0.87 -22.31 5.83
CA GLY A 672 -0.42 -22.85 6.25
C GLY A 672 -0.32 -23.60 7.58
N GLU A 673 0.65 -24.48 7.71
CA GLU A 673 0.96 -25.23 8.94
C GLU A 673 1.31 -24.30 10.09
N SER A 674 2.22 -23.35 9.85
CA SER A 674 2.64 -22.39 10.87
C SER A 674 1.45 -21.61 11.44
N LEU A 675 0.56 -21.12 10.58
CA LEU A 675 -0.64 -20.39 10.99
C LEU A 675 -1.65 -21.29 11.73
N MET A 676 -1.85 -22.53 11.28
CA MET A 676 -2.71 -23.50 11.98
C MET A 676 -2.15 -23.87 13.35
N ALA A 677 -0.83 -24.07 13.47
CA ALA A 677 -0.17 -24.36 14.74
C ALA A 677 -0.30 -23.19 15.72
N GLN A 678 -0.07 -21.95 15.25
CA GLN A 678 -0.26 -20.74 16.06
C GLN A 678 -1.70 -20.59 16.54
N GLY A 679 -2.67 -20.78 15.64
CA GLY A 679 -4.10 -20.74 16.01
C GLY A 679 -4.46 -21.79 17.05
N LEU A 680 -3.95 -23.03 16.89
CA LEU A 680 -4.17 -24.10 17.86
C LEU A 680 -3.54 -23.80 19.22
N GLU A 681 -2.31 -23.29 19.25
CA GLU A 681 -1.62 -22.92 20.49
C GLU A 681 -2.36 -21.80 21.22
N MET A 682 -2.81 -20.78 20.50
CA MET A 682 -3.63 -19.69 21.06
C MET A 682 -4.96 -20.20 21.62
N GLN A 683 -5.62 -21.13 20.93
CA GLN A 683 -6.84 -21.77 21.44
C GLN A 683 -6.55 -22.55 22.73
N ARG A 684 -5.42 -23.26 22.80
CA ARG A 684 -5.02 -23.99 24.02
C ARG A 684 -4.72 -23.05 25.18
N ALA A 685 -4.09 -21.91 24.92
CA ALA A 685 -3.77 -20.91 25.95
C ALA A 685 -5.04 -20.25 26.52
N THR A 686 -6.05 -20.00 25.68
CA THR A 686 -7.29 -19.32 26.08
C THR A 686 -8.31 -20.24 26.76
N ALA A 687 -8.44 -21.47 26.28
CA ALA A 687 -9.54 -22.38 26.66
C ALA A 687 -9.08 -23.66 27.38
N GLY A 688 -7.77 -23.94 27.43
CA GLY A 688 -7.23 -25.23 27.86
C GLY A 688 -7.42 -26.35 26.83
N LEU A 689 -6.71 -27.46 27.01
CA LEU A 689 -6.77 -28.65 26.14
C LEU A 689 -8.06 -29.47 26.32
N GLU A 690 -8.77 -29.31 27.44
CA GLU A 690 -9.98 -30.08 27.76
C GLU A 690 -11.24 -29.61 27.01
N GLN A 691 -11.18 -28.49 26.27
CA GLN A 691 -12.31 -27.99 25.50
C GLN A 691 -12.36 -28.58 24.08
N ASN A 692 -13.53 -29.07 23.68
CA ASN A 692 -13.83 -29.73 22.40
C ASN A 692 -13.28 -29.02 21.14
N LEU A 693 -13.13 -27.70 21.19
CA LEU A 693 -12.63 -26.87 20.07
C LEU A 693 -11.12 -27.07 19.84
N SER A 694 -10.30 -27.07 20.90
CA SER A 694 -8.85 -27.32 20.83
C SER A 694 -8.57 -28.71 20.25
N ALA A 695 -9.37 -29.71 20.67
CA ALA A 695 -9.29 -31.06 20.16
C ALA A 695 -9.66 -31.13 18.67
N ALA A 696 -10.72 -30.44 18.24
CA ALA A 696 -11.13 -30.41 16.84
C ALA A 696 -10.08 -29.75 15.92
N MET A 697 -9.45 -28.66 16.36
CA MET A 697 -8.38 -27.99 15.61
C MET A 697 -7.12 -28.86 15.51
N ALA A 698 -6.73 -29.50 16.61
CA ALA A 698 -5.60 -30.44 16.63
C ALA A 698 -5.86 -31.64 15.70
N LEU A 699 -7.08 -32.17 15.71
CA LEU A 699 -7.51 -33.25 14.82
C LEU A 699 -7.44 -32.85 13.34
N GLN A 700 -7.87 -31.64 12.99
CA GLN A 700 -7.79 -31.13 11.61
C GLN A 700 -6.35 -30.96 11.13
N LEU A 701 -5.47 -30.35 11.94
CA LEU A 701 -4.06 -30.18 11.60
C LEU A 701 -3.35 -31.53 11.45
N GLY A 702 -3.56 -32.43 12.42
CA GLY A 702 -3.00 -33.79 12.37
C GLY A 702 -3.44 -34.57 11.13
N THR A 703 -4.70 -34.43 10.71
CA THR A 703 -5.21 -35.09 9.50
C THR A 703 -4.56 -34.55 8.23
N LEU A 704 -4.37 -33.22 8.12
CA LEU A 704 -3.69 -32.60 6.98
C LEU A 704 -2.22 -33.06 6.88
N LEU A 705 -1.54 -33.19 8.02
CA LEU A 705 -0.17 -33.72 8.08
C LEU A 705 -0.10 -35.20 7.64
N LEU A 706 -1.09 -36.02 8.04
CA LEU A 706 -1.20 -37.42 7.60
C LEU A 706 -1.41 -37.55 6.10
N GLU A 707 -2.28 -36.73 5.50
CA GLU A 707 -2.51 -36.72 4.05
C GLU A 707 -1.24 -36.42 3.25
N ARG A 708 -0.24 -35.77 3.87
CA ARG A 708 1.08 -35.49 3.29
C ARG A 708 2.17 -36.48 3.68
N GLY A 709 1.81 -37.58 4.33
CA GLY A 709 2.75 -38.62 4.74
C GLY A 709 3.63 -38.26 5.93
N ARG A 710 3.35 -37.15 6.63
CA ARG A 710 4.10 -36.69 7.83
C ARG A 710 3.50 -37.28 9.10
N ALA A 711 3.57 -38.60 9.21
CA ALA A 711 2.92 -39.34 10.28
C ALA A 711 3.48 -39.03 11.69
N GLU A 712 4.78 -38.78 11.81
CA GLU A 712 5.43 -38.45 13.10
C GLU A 712 4.98 -37.09 13.63
N ASP A 713 4.89 -36.07 12.77
CA ASP A 713 4.42 -34.73 13.16
C ASP A 713 2.92 -34.73 13.51
N ALA A 714 2.14 -35.57 12.83
CA ALA A 714 0.72 -35.71 13.09
C ALA A 714 0.41 -36.35 14.44
N GLU A 715 1.26 -37.27 14.94
CA GLU A 715 1.05 -38.06 16.14
C GLU A 715 0.80 -37.18 17.38
N ALA A 716 1.64 -36.16 17.59
CA ALA A 716 1.50 -35.26 18.73
C ALA A 716 0.18 -34.47 18.74
N HIS A 717 -0.32 -34.07 17.57
CA HIS A 717 -1.59 -33.35 17.45
C HIS A 717 -2.79 -34.27 17.66
N LEU A 718 -2.71 -35.49 17.12
CA LEU A 718 -3.81 -36.45 17.16
C LEU A 718 -3.93 -37.06 18.56
N ASP A 719 -2.84 -37.46 19.19
CA ASP A 719 -2.85 -37.97 20.57
C ASP A 719 -3.41 -36.95 21.56
N ALA A 720 -3.05 -35.67 21.39
CA ALA A 720 -3.62 -34.58 22.19
C ALA A 720 -5.12 -34.41 21.95
N ALA A 721 -5.60 -34.60 20.72
CA ALA A 721 -7.02 -34.53 20.39
C ALA A 721 -7.82 -35.70 20.99
N PHE A 722 -7.27 -36.92 20.96
CA PHE A 722 -7.92 -38.10 21.56
C PHE A 722 -7.89 -38.08 23.09
N ALA A 723 -6.81 -37.59 23.71
CA ALA A 723 -6.73 -37.46 25.16
C ALA A 723 -7.77 -36.51 25.75
N ALA A 724 -8.21 -35.50 24.99
CA ALA A 724 -9.23 -34.53 25.40
C ALA A 724 -10.69 -35.05 25.32
N GLN A 725 -10.93 -36.27 24.82
CA GLN A 725 -12.28 -36.81 24.59
C GLN A 725 -13.02 -37.26 25.85
N LYS A 726 -13.58 -36.31 26.62
CA LYS A 726 -14.75 -36.60 27.48
C LYS A 726 -16.09 -36.23 26.84
N VAL A 727 -16.15 -35.36 25.84
CA VAL A 727 -17.42 -34.88 25.26
C VAL A 727 -17.32 -34.50 23.76
N LEU A 728 -16.66 -35.29 22.91
CA LEU A 728 -16.87 -35.15 21.46
C LEU A 728 -18.15 -35.92 21.08
N SER A 729 -19.11 -35.25 20.42
CA SER A 729 -20.31 -35.91 19.91
C SER A 729 -19.88 -37.01 18.94
N ALA A 730 -20.62 -38.13 18.97
CA ALA A 730 -20.26 -39.35 18.24
C ALA A 730 -19.87 -39.04 16.79
N GLU A 731 -20.62 -38.21 16.06
CA GLU A 731 -20.37 -37.85 14.66
C GLU A 731 -18.97 -37.27 14.35
N VAL A 732 -18.37 -36.47 15.25
CA VAL A 732 -17.04 -35.87 15.02
C VAL A 732 -15.92 -36.83 15.39
N ALA A 733 -16.14 -37.67 16.40
CA ALA A 733 -15.20 -38.73 16.78
C ALA A 733 -15.18 -39.89 15.78
N ILE A 734 -16.28 -40.16 15.08
CA ILE A 734 -16.43 -41.26 14.12
C ILE A 734 -15.61 -41.00 12.85
N ASP A 735 -15.80 -39.88 12.16
CA ASP A 735 -15.24 -39.73 10.80
C ASP A 735 -13.71 -39.52 10.79
N LEU A 736 -13.16 -38.95 11.86
CA LEU A 736 -11.73 -38.64 12.00
C LEU A 736 -11.00 -39.58 12.97
N GLY A 737 -11.70 -40.12 13.98
CA GLY A 737 -11.15 -41.13 14.89
C GLY A 737 -10.99 -42.50 14.24
N GLU A 738 -11.92 -42.91 13.37
CA GLU A 738 -11.83 -44.19 12.68
C GLU A 738 -10.70 -44.25 11.65
N ARG A 739 -10.39 -43.12 11.00
CA ARG A 739 -9.26 -43.04 10.05
C ARG A 739 -7.90 -43.06 10.76
N TYR A 740 -7.75 -42.36 11.88
CA TYR A 740 -6.49 -42.33 12.64
C TYR A 740 -6.23 -43.60 13.45
N LEU A 741 -7.24 -44.13 14.15
CA LEU A 741 -7.07 -45.33 14.96
C LEU A 741 -6.83 -46.59 14.10
N ALA A 742 -7.39 -46.64 12.88
CA ALA A 742 -7.07 -47.66 11.88
C ALA A 742 -5.60 -47.62 11.40
N LEU A 743 -4.93 -46.47 11.44
CA LEU A 743 -3.60 -46.32 10.85
C LEU A 743 -2.46 -46.89 11.70
N ARG A 744 -2.57 -46.94 13.05
CA ARG A 744 -1.42 -47.32 13.92
C ARG A 744 -1.72 -48.10 15.21
N ARG A 745 -2.95 -48.09 15.75
CA ARG A 745 -3.29 -48.76 17.03
C ARG A 745 -4.63 -49.52 16.92
N PRO A 746 -4.70 -50.57 16.09
CA PRO A 746 -5.96 -51.29 15.81
C PRO A 746 -6.63 -51.83 17.10
N GLU A 747 -5.84 -52.29 18.06
CA GLU A 747 -6.30 -52.84 19.35
C GLU A 747 -7.08 -51.81 20.20
N ARG A 748 -6.67 -50.53 20.15
CA ARG A 748 -7.28 -49.45 20.93
C ARG A 748 -8.52 -48.87 20.26
N ALA A 749 -8.59 -48.97 18.93
CA ALA A 749 -9.80 -48.71 18.14
C ALA A 749 -10.91 -49.69 18.53
N VAL A 750 -10.55 -50.97 18.70
CA VAL A 750 -11.44 -52.04 19.13
C VAL A 750 -11.96 -51.79 20.56
N GLU A 751 -11.08 -51.49 21.52
CA GLU A 751 -11.48 -51.17 22.91
C GLU A 751 -12.44 -49.96 23.00
N LEU A 752 -12.19 -48.90 22.23
CA LEU A 752 -13.06 -47.70 22.19
C LEU A 752 -14.43 -47.99 21.58
N LEU A 753 -14.48 -48.86 20.58
CA LEU A 753 -15.73 -49.33 20.00
C LEU A 753 -16.46 -50.30 20.92
N GLU A 754 -15.76 -51.05 21.78
CA GLU A 754 -16.32 -52.00 22.74
C GLU A 754 -16.81 -51.35 24.06
N ALA A 755 -16.23 -50.24 24.50
CA ALA A 755 -16.50 -49.61 25.81
C ALA A 755 -17.89 -48.93 25.99
N ARG A 756 -18.88 -49.20 25.12
CA ARG A 756 -20.24 -48.65 25.24
C ARG A 756 -21.29 -49.75 25.17
N ASP A 757 -21.94 -49.99 26.31
CA ASP A 757 -23.23 -50.67 26.42
C ASP A 757 -24.35 -49.67 26.13
N GLU A 758 -25.20 -49.90 25.11
CA GLU A 758 -26.58 -49.37 24.92
C GLU A 758 -27.21 -49.78 23.54
N PRO A 759 -28.51 -49.54 23.23
CA PRO A 759 -29.46 -50.47 22.59
C PRO A 759 -29.41 -50.65 21.05
N SER A 760 -30.20 -51.61 20.53
CA SER A 760 -30.12 -52.24 19.19
C SER A 760 -30.12 -51.34 17.94
N ALA A 761 -30.59 -50.09 18.02
CA ALA A 761 -30.53 -49.15 16.90
C ALA A 761 -29.09 -48.66 16.62
N GLU A 762 -28.22 -48.64 17.64
CA GLU A 762 -26.80 -48.29 17.50
C GLU A 762 -25.93 -49.44 16.98
N ALA A 763 -26.41 -50.68 17.03
CA ALA A 763 -25.68 -51.85 16.51
C ALA A 763 -25.47 -51.76 14.98
N ARG A 764 -26.46 -51.28 14.23
CA ARG A 764 -26.35 -51.03 12.78
C ARG A 764 -25.38 -49.91 12.44
N ALA A 765 -25.39 -48.83 13.24
CA ALA A 765 -24.41 -47.76 13.08
C ALA A 765 -22.98 -48.24 13.39
N ARG A 766 -22.81 -49.05 14.45
CA ARG A 766 -21.52 -49.68 14.81
C ARG A 766 -21.03 -50.63 13.73
N GLY A 767 -21.91 -51.45 13.16
CA GLY A 767 -21.57 -52.33 12.05
C GLY A 767 -21.11 -51.59 10.78
N ARG A 768 -21.81 -50.51 10.39
CA ARG A 768 -21.40 -49.69 9.24
C ARG A 768 -20.05 -49.00 9.44
N ARG A 769 -19.72 -48.64 10.69
CA ARG A 769 -18.39 -48.12 11.07
C ARG A 769 -17.30 -49.18 10.94
N TRP A 770 -17.56 -50.42 11.38
CA TRP A 770 -16.65 -51.54 11.15
C TRP A 770 -16.39 -51.81 9.66
N LEU A 771 -17.39 -51.66 8.78
CA LEU A 771 -17.20 -51.75 7.32
C LEU A 771 -16.27 -50.66 6.77
N LEU A 772 -16.46 -49.41 7.20
CA LEU A 772 -15.60 -48.29 6.80
C LEU A 772 -14.16 -48.48 7.28
N LEU A 773 -13.99 -48.94 8.53
CA LEU A 773 -12.69 -49.27 9.12
C LEU A 773 -11.97 -50.37 8.33
N GLY A 774 -12.68 -51.45 7.99
CA GLY A 774 -12.12 -52.55 7.19
C GLY A 774 -11.69 -52.10 5.79
N THR A 775 -12.47 -51.23 5.15
CA THR A 775 -12.15 -50.66 3.83
C THR A 775 -10.90 -49.77 3.89
N ALA A 776 -10.78 -48.95 4.95
CA ALA A 776 -9.60 -48.12 5.17
C ALA A 776 -8.34 -48.97 5.40
N HIS A 777 -8.41 -49.99 6.26
CA HIS A 777 -7.30 -50.92 6.50
C HIS A 777 -6.88 -51.66 5.22
N ALA A 778 -7.83 -52.09 4.40
CA ALA A 778 -7.54 -52.73 3.13
C ALA A 778 -6.70 -51.80 2.23
N ARG A 779 -7.18 -50.58 1.98
CA ARG A 779 -6.48 -49.59 1.12
C ARG A 779 -5.09 -49.22 1.61
N LEU A 780 -4.82 -49.34 2.91
CA LEU A 780 -3.54 -49.05 3.53
C LEU A 780 -2.62 -50.28 3.66
N GLY A 781 -3.02 -51.45 3.16
CA GLY A 781 -2.22 -52.68 3.15
C GLY A 781 -2.28 -53.51 4.44
N GLY A 782 -3.12 -53.15 5.41
CA GLY A 782 -3.31 -53.86 6.68
C GLY A 782 -4.31 -55.01 6.57
N ILE A 783 -3.95 -56.09 5.87
CA ILE A 783 -4.87 -57.17 5.48
C ILE A 783 -5.54 -57.87 6.68
N ASP A 784 -4.79 -58.21 7.74
CA ASP A 784 -5.36 -58.95 8.89
C ASP A 784 -6.31 -58.08 9.73
N ALA A 785 -6.00 -56.80 9.89
CA ALA A 785 -6.88 -55.84 10.56
C ALA A 785 -8.14 -55.55 9.74
N ALA A 786 -8.01 -55.48 8.41
CA ALA A 786 -9.15 -55.37 7.51
C ALA A 786 -10.07 -56.59 7.62
N ARG A 787 -9.51 -57.81 7.70
CA ARG A 787 -10.26 -59.06 7.82
C ARG A 787 -11.04 -59.15 9.13
N GLU A 788 -10.42 -58.79 10.26
CA GLU A 788 -11.10 -58.78 11.57
C GLU A 788 -12.21 -57.73 11.63
N ALA A 789 -11.96 -56.52 11.11
CA ALA A 789 -12.98 -55.47 11.04
C ALA A 789 -14.18 -55.89 10.18
N LEU A 790 -13.95 -56.56 9.04
CA LEU A 790 -15.01 -57.07 8.17
C LEU A 790 -15.85 -58.15 8.85
N ARG A 791 -15.21 -59.08 9.56
CA ARG A 791 -15.89 -60.15 10.32
C ARG A 791 -16.81 -59.60 11.39
N ARG A 792 -16.35 -58.62 12.17
CA ARG A 792 -17.15 -57.95 13.21
C ARG A 792 -18.31 -57.14 12.64
N ALA A 793 -18.10 -56.53 11.47
CA ALA A 793 -19.18 -55.84 10.77
C ALA A 793 -20.29 -56.82 10.35
N GLN A 794 -19.93 -57.99 9.83
CA GLN A 794 -20.87 -59.04 9.42
C GLN A 794 -21.67 -59.60 10.61
N GLU A 795 -21.04 -59.78 11.78
CA GLU A 795 -21.73 -60.21 13.00
C GLU A 795 -22.79 -59.21 13.48
N LEU A 796 -22.53 -57.90 13.34
CA LEU A 796 -23.41 -56.83 13.80
C LEU A 796 -24.49 -56.42 12.77
N LEU A 797 -24.32 -56.78 11.49
CA LEU A 797 -25.17 -56.34 10.37
C LEU A 797 -25.93 -57.47 9.68
N ALA A 798 -26.04 -58.65 10.31
CA ALA A 798 -26.61 -59.85 9.73
C ALA A 798 -28.03 -59.71 9.14
N GLU A 799 -28.76 -58.64 9.47
CA GLU A 799 -30.14 -58.36 9.00
C GLU A 799 -30.32 -57.00 8.27
N ASP A 800 -29.24 -56.26 7.94
CA ASP A 800 -29.32 -54.95 7.26
C ASP A 800 -29.04 -55.09 5.75
N GLU A 801 -30.10 -55.07 4.91
CA GLU A 801 -30.01 -55.17 3.44
C GLU A 801 -29.08 -54.11 2.82
N GLY A 802 -28.98 -52.91 3.41
CA GLY A 802 -28.10 -51.84 2.90
C GLY A 802 -26.63 -52.03 3.26
N ALA A 803 -26.33 -52.93 4.20
CA ALA A 803 -24.96 -53.24 4.61
C ALA A 803 -24.32 -54.31 3.72
N GLU A 804 -25.12 -55.14 3.04
CA GLU A 804 -24.67 -56.21 2.16
C GLU A 804 -23.88 -55.70 0.94
N GLU A 805 -24.31 -54.56 0.37
CA GLU A 805 -23.61 -53.90 -0.75
C GLU A 805 -22.28 -53.28 -0.31
N LEU A 806 -22.26 -52.62 0.85
CA LEU A 806 -21.03 -52.05 1.45
C LEU A 806 -20.05 -53.15 1.85
N ALA A 807 -20.53 -54.25 2.43
CA ALA A 807 -19.74 -55.43 2.77
C ALA A 807 -19.15 -56.09 1.53
N SER A 808 -19.95 -56.24 0.46
CA SER A 808 -19.46 -56.79 -0.82
C SER A 808 -18.38 -55.92 -1.45
N ARG A 809 -18.52 -54.59 -1.41
CA ARG A 809 -17.49 -53.65 -1.90
C ARG A 809 -16.19 -53.73 -1.09
N ALA A 810 -16.30 -53.73 0.23
CA ALA A 810 -15.15 -53.82 1.12
C ALA A 810 -14.43 -55.17 0.98
N ALA A 811 -15.17 -56.28 0.84
CA ALA A 811 -14.63 -57.60 0.55
C ALA A 811 -13.93 -57.65 -0.82
N ALA A 812 -14.51 -57.02 -1.85
CA ALA A 812 -13.92 -56.94 -3.18
C ALA A 812 -12.61 -56.14 -3.18
N GLU A 813 -12.54 -55.00 -2.50
CA GLU A 813 -11.29 -54.24 -2.33
C GLU A 813 -10.22 -55.07 -1.62
N LEU A 814 -10.56 -55.72 -0.49
CA LEU A 814 -9.65 -56.60 0.24
C LEU A 814 -9.12 -57.74 -0.64
N ALA A 815 -9.99 -58.41 -1.39
CA ALA A 815 -9.60 -59.48 -2.32
C ALA A 815 -8.75 -58.98 -3.51
N THR A 816 -8.84 -57.70 -3.86
CA THR A 816 -8.00 -57.10 -4.91
C THR A 816 -6.58 -56.85 -4.39
N LEU A 817 -6.47 -56.41 -3.13
CA LEU A 817 -5.21 -56.17 -2.46
C LEU A 817 -4.49 -57.47 -2.06
N GLU A 818 -5.23 -58.49 -1.62
CA GLU A 818 -4.68 -59.84 -1.35
C GLU A 818 -4.08 -60.47 -2.62
N ARG A 819 -4.68 -60.21 -3.80
CA ARG A 819 -4.14 -60.64 -5.09
C ARG A 819 -2.91 -59.84 -5.54
N GLY A 820 -2.76 -58.59 -5.09
CA GLY A 820 -1.60 -57.75 -5.38
C GLY A 820 -0.40 -57.99 -4.47
N ALA A 821 -0.62 -58.49 -3.24
CA ALA A 821 0.43 -58.81 -2.27
C ALA A 821 1.08 -60.19 -2.46
N GLY A 822 0.51 -61.05 -3.32
CA GLY A 822 1.01 -62.39 -3.64
C GLY A 822 1.75 -62.50 -4.99
N GLY A 823 2.17 -61.38 -5.58
CA GLY A 823 2.91 -61.31 -6.85
C GLY A 823 4.37 -60.91 -6.67
#